data_AF-A0AAE0DL41-F1
#
_entry.id   AF-A0AAE0DL41-F1
#
_cell.length_a   1.000
_cell.length_b   1.000
_cell.length_c   1.000
_cell.angle_alpha   90.00
_cell.angle_beta   90.00
_cell.angle_gamma   90.00
#
_symmetry.space_group_name_H-M   'P 1'
#
loop_
_entity.id
_entity.type
_entity.pdbx_description
1 polymer ?
#
loop_
_entity_poly.entity_id
_entity_poly.type
_entity_poly.pdbx_seq_one_letter_code
_entity_poly.pdbx_strand_id
1 'polypeptide(L)'
;MSVRIQLDKQHTTYTNLDYISGTVFLNINSPETISAITVKLEGESRSRLAGQPRRDGAFNPRGIYYDPYEKDQTQLEVHKLLYKLATVFPTQEILRISGNGGSYTLPPGQHTYKFQFKLPFNNDCSNNNSLLTNLNALRLEMARNTDRHVRKTLPPTLTGLPGEAEIRYFVKVTVQRPAFYKENFRSLAPFTFLPIEPPRPAANKREYYARRNHQFSPSIDVPGKPALFRKSSVSADPVSSKVLPPSITIDGRLPDPPIVTCNEALPLRVLITKKNDSPAKIYLQLLNISLIAHTVIRAHDLRRQEVSSWTILSIANMNTPLNETVGGDGQKVLEIDSKLWKQRPLPNTICPSFETCNIMRKYELEVKVGLQWGSPNINPELSVQPLRLPVQVYSGIAPPQALLDQMSNRPAAVPTYIASNLHPAGSTNGPPLQPPRPPIQTGPSDHIEPSPGDIPAEAPPSYEDAMADDLGPIDGPRRDYHQQPSQTPIGDVKGSGNDSPISTPKLATSAFSTSAKAMAQEYKIKGLSSLDLKSGEKREVEIEGIENGKVLLAKVGDKTHAVSANCTHYGAPLKLGVLTPDGRLTCAWHGTCFNVASGDVEDAPALDPIAKFEVMEKSGGVYIKGEESVIKANRRQSNTKCSTQGPEKVVVVGGGSGAMGAVQALREQGFKGSVTIISTEPNLPIDRTKLSKALIADKSKIELRPQDWYKISSIETVSDEVSSINFQSKIVYSVSGSSYSYTKLILATGGTPKALPLPGFKELSNIFLLRTIPDVQAILNAVGEQKGKKIVVVGSSFIGMEVGNALAANNDVSIIGMESAPLERVMGAEVGKIFQDLISKNGVKFHMSASVDSAAPSSSDKKAVGSVKLKDGTSLPADLVILGIGVAPATKFLKDNPAVKLQDDGSLQTDESFAVKGFSDVYAIGDIATYPYHGPGGSGALTRIEHWNVAQNAGRSVARSIVSPSAKPKPFIPVFWSALGSQLRYCGNTPNGWDDLVLQGEPKEGKFAAFYGKGDTVVAVASMQMDPVMSQSAELMRRGKMPGMGELRKGVDVRDIGVPGEVKM
;
A
#
# COMPACT_ATOMS: atom_id res chain seq x y z
N MET A 1 -20.27 -29.73 8.37
CA MET A 1 -18.89 -30.25 8.42
C MET A 1 -17.93 -29.07 8.27
N SER A 2 -16.83 -29.01 9.02
CA SER A 2 -15.78 -28.00 8.87
C SER A 2 -14.40 -28.65 8.95
N VAL A 3 -13.43 -28.14 8.20
CA VAL A 3 -12.02 -28.59 8.26
C VAL A 3 -11.13 -27.41 8.60
N ARG A 4 -10.16 -27.60 9.50
CA ARG A 4 -9.10 -26.61 9.81
C ARG A 4 -7.74 -27.29 9.90
N ILE A 5 -6.67 -26.55 9.62
CA ILE A 5 -5.29 -26.98 9.82
C ILE A 5 -4.69 -26.19 10.98
N GLN A 6 -4.00 -26.87 11.89
CA GLN A 6 -3.15 -26.25 12.89
C GLN A 6 -1.73 -26.80 12.73
N LEU A 7 -0.73 -25.94 12.53
CA LEU A 7 0.68 -26.35 12.51
C LEU A 7 1.18 -26.53 13.94
N ASP A 8 1.99 -27.56 14.21
CA ASP A 8 2.44 -27.91 15.56
C ASP A 8 3.42 -26.88 16.15
N LYS A 9 4.25 -26.28 15.28
CA LYS A 9 5.20 -25.21 15.63
C LYS A 9 5.04 -24.08 14.63
N GLN A 10 4.36 -22.99 14.99
CA GLN A 10 4.28 -21.78 14.15
C GLN A 10 5.56 -20.96 14.31
N HIS A 11 6.57 -21.22 13.48
CA HIS A 11 7.74 -20.36 13.39
C HIS A 11 7.38 -19.05 12.67
N THR A 12 8.03 -17.94 13.04
CA THR A 12 7.92 -16.67 12.30
C THR A 12 8.43 -16.82 10.86
N THR A 13 9.40 -17.71 10.64
CA THR A 13 9.97 -18.07 9.33
C THR A 13 10.47 -19.51 9.34
N TYR A 14 10.14 -20.28 8.30
CA TYR A 14 10.60 -21.65 8.07
C TYR A 14 11.77 -21.68 7.08
N THR A 15 12.61 -22.72 7.20
CA THR A 15 13.78 -22.98 6.37
C THR A 15 13.77 -24.42 5.83
N ASN A 16 14.69 -24.76 4.93
CA ASN A 16 14.83 -26.14 4.40
C ASN A 16 15.18 -27.18 5.49
N LEU A 17 15.61 -26.74 6.68
CA LEU A 17 15.93 -27.62 7.80
C LEU A 17 14.67 -28.06 8.56
N ASP A 18 13.59 -27.29 8.46
CA ASP A 18 12.37 -27.51 9.23
C ASP A 18 11.46 -28.59 8.63
N TYR A 19 10.70 -29.25 9.50
CA TYR A 19 9.53 -30.02 9.11
C TYR A 19 8.29 -29.16 9.27
N ILE A 20 7.40 -29.20 8.28
CA ILE A 20 6.05 -28.64 8.38
C ILE A 20 5.13 -29.75 8.86
N SER A 21 4.90 -29.81 10.17
CA SER A 21 3.95 -30.74 10.78
C SER A 21 2.73 -30.02 11.36
N GLY A 22 1.63 -30.75 11.45
CA GLY A 22 0.40 -30.22 12.00
C GLY A 22 -0.69 -31.26 12.14
N THR A 23 -1.83 -30.77 12.60
CA THR A 23 -3.05 -31.54 12.78
C THR A 23 -4.19 -30.93 11.96
N VAL A 24 -4.82 -31.76 11.13
CA VAL A 24 -6.10 -31.48 10.51
C VAL A 24 -7.20 -31.81 11.52
N PHE A 25 -8.08 -30.86 11.80
CA PHE A 25 -9.30 -31.12 12.55
C PHE A 25 -10.49 -31.08 11.60
N LEU A 26 -11.20 -32.20 11.53
CA LEU A 26 -12.44 -32.36 10.78
C LEU A 26 -13.60 -32.49 11.77
N ASN A 27 -14.48 -31.51 11.81
CA ASN A 27 -15.68 -31.55 12.66
C ASN A 27 -16.91 -31.92 11.83
N ILE A 28 -17.60 -32.97 12.24
CA ILE A 28 -18.74 -33.57 11.52
C ILE A 28 -19.98 -33.47 12.41
N ASN A 29 -21.04 -32.84 11.92
CA ASN A 29 -22.26 -32.59 12.72
C ASN A 29 -23.35 -33.67 12.50
N SER A 30 -23.27 -34.40 11.39
CA SER A 30 -24.18 -35.48 10.98
C SER A 30 -23.35 -36.51 10.19
N PRO A 31 -23.69 -37.81 10.15
CA PRO A 31 -22.90 -38.81 9.43
C PRO A 31 -22.59 -38.33 8.00
N GLU A 32 -21.32 -38.36 7.61
CA GLU A 32 -20.88 -37.77 6.35
C GLU A 32 -19.94 -38.71 5.60
N THR A 33 -20.23 -38.93 4.32
CA THR A 33 -19.43 -39.80 3.48
C THR A 33 -18.33 -39.01 2.78
N ILE A 34 -17.08 -39.44 2.99
CA ILE A 34 -15.88 -38.86 2.38
C ILE A 34 -15.06 -39.94 1.69
N SER A 35 -14.35 -39.59 0.62
CA SER A 35 -13.47 -40.50 -0.10
C SER A 35 -12.02 -40.42 0.41
N ALA A 36 -11.55 -39.21 0.72
CA ALA A 36 -10.20 -38.99 1.23
C ALA A 36 -10.06 -37.65 1.95
N ILE A 37 -9.04 -37.53 2.80
CA ILE A 37 -8.54 -36.26 3.32
C ILE A 37 -7.08 -36.16 2.89
N THR A 38 -6.80 -35.18 2.05
CA THR A 38 -5.46 -34.95 1.51
C THR A 38 -4.92 -33.62 2.02
N VAL A 39 -3.71 -33.62 2.56
CA VAL A 39 -2.95 -32.41 2.91
C VAL A 39 -1.89 -32.18 1.83
N LYS A 40 -1.70 -30.93 1.43
CA LYS A 40 -0.77 -30.51 0.39
C LYS A 40 0.15 -29.45 0.95
N LEU A 41 1.46 -29.59 0.77
CA LEU A 41 2.43 -28.53 0.96
C LEU A 41 2.70 -27.91 -0.41
N GLU A 42 2.30 -26.65 -0.58
CA GLU A 42 2.38 -25.94 -1.85
C GLU A 42 3.26 -24.69 -1.73
N GLY A 43 4.07 -24.44 -2.75
CA GLY A 43 4.77 -23.19 -2.98
C GLY A 43 4.51 -22.74 -4.40
N GLU A 44 4.09 -21.51 -4.59
CA GLU A 44 3.76 -20.96 -5.91
C GLU A 44 4.53 -19.67 -6.18
N SER A 45 4.91 -19.49 -7.45
CA SER A 45 5.48 -18.28 -8.01
C SER A 45 4.53 -17.73 -9.06
N ARG A 46 3.93 -16.58 -8.78
CA ARG A 46 2.94 -15.94 -9.63
C ARG A 46 3.49 -14.63 -10.18
N SER A 47 3.39 -14.42 -11.47
CA SER A 47 3.72 -13.16 -12.14
C SER A 47 2.61 -12.74 -13.08
N ARG A 48 2.34 -11.44 -13.14
CA ARG A 48 1.34 -10.84 -14.00
C ARG A 48 1.90 -9.59 -14.63
N LEU A 49 2.04 -9.58 -15.95
CA LEU A 49 2.51 -8.41 -16.71
C LEU A 49 1.49 -8.05 -17.79
N ALA A 50 1.26 -6.75 -17.98
CA ALA A 50 0.54 -6.24 -19.13
C ALA A 50 1.52 -6.08 -20.30
N GLY A 51 1.10 -6.46 -21.50
CA GLY A 51 1.89 -6.28 -22.71
C GLY A 51 2.02 -4.79 -23.03
N GLN A 52 3.23 -4.34 -23.36
CA GLN A 52 3.39 -3.01 -23.95
C GLN A 52 2.86 -3.04 -25.39
N PRO A 53 2.16 -1.98 -25.85
CA PRO A 53 1.75 -1.89 -27.25
C PRO A 53 2.99 -1.89 -28.15
N ARG A 54 3.09 -2.87 -29.07
CA ARG A 54 4.17 -2.90 -30.07
C ARG A 54 4.03 -1.68 -31.00
N ARG A 55 5.12 -0.90 -31.16
CA ARG A 55 5.27 0.05 -32.27
C ARG A 55 5.42 -0.73 -33.59
N ASP A 56 4.79 -0.23 -34.63
CA ASP A 56 4.68 -0.82 -35.97
C ASP A 56 5.99 -1.44 -36.52
N GLY A 57 5.88 -2.61 -37.15
CA GLY A 57 6.73 -3.00 -38.28
C GLY A 57 7.83 -4.06 -38.12
N ALA A 58 7.93 -4.82 -37.01
CA ALA A 58 8.96 -5.86 -36.88
C ALA A 58 8.45 -7.27 -37.22
N PHE A 59 8.96 -7.85 -38.32
CA PHE A 59 8.74 -9.24 -38.75
C PHE A 59 9.27 -10.25 -37.73
N ASN A 60 8.48 -11.28 -37.41
CA ASN A 60 8.92 -12.46 -36.65
C ASN A 60 9.51 -13.50 -37.63
N PRO A 61 10.72 -14.04 -37.41
CA PRO A 61 11.35 -15.02 -38.32
C PRO A 61 10.66 -16.40 -38.39
N ARG A 62 9.55 -16.62 -37.67
CA ARG A 62 8.80 -17.90 -37.66
C ARG A 62 7.57 -17.96 -38.58
N GLY A 63 7.26 -16.92 -39.36
CA GLY A 63 6.31 -17.03 -40.48
C GLY A 63 4.84 -17.35 -40.13
N ILE A 64 4.38 -17.03 -38.92
CA ILE A 64 2.96 -17.18 -38.54
C ILE A 64 2.28 -15.80 -38.65
N TYR A 65 1.20 -15.73 -39.44
CA TYR A 65 0.33 -14.55 -39.57
C TYR A 65 -0.24 -14.15 -38.20
N TYR A 66 -0.09 -12.87 -37.83
CA TYR A 66 -0.74 -12.30 -36.64
C TYR A 66 -2.10 -11.71 -37.01
N ASP A 67 -3.10 -11.97 -36.18
CA ASP A 67 -4.44 -11.38 -36.26
C ASP A 67 -4.39 -9.93 -35.70
N PRO A 68 -4.72 -8.90 -36.50
CA PRO A 68 -4.72 -7.50 -36.07
C PRO A 68 -5.80 -7.14 -35.03
N TYR A 69 -6.60 -8.11 -34.54
CA TYR A 69 -7.61 -7.92 -33.50
C TYR A 69 -7.22 -8.46 -32.09
N GLU A 70 -6.02 -8.99 -31.87
CA GLU A 70 -5.55 -9.39 -30.53
C GLU A 70 -5.26 -8.15 -29.65
N LYS A 71 -6.20 -7.80 -28.76
CA LYS A 71 -6.03 -6.78 -27.71
C LYS A 71 -4.82 -7.08 -26.82
N ASP A 72 -4.14 -6.03 -26.33
CA ASP A 72 -3.04 -6.11 -25.35
C ASP A 72 -3.42 -7.01 -24.16
N GLN A 73 -2.99 -8.27 -24.24
CA GLN A 73 -3.43 -9.30 -23.32
C GLN A 73 -2.54 -9.26 -22.09
N THR A 74 -3.15 -9.08 -20.90
CA THR A 74 -2.42 -9.27 -19.65
C THR A 74 -2.00 -10.74 -19.56
N GLN A 75 -0.70 -10.98 -19.47
CA GLN A 75 -0.14 -12.31 -19.33
C GLN A 75 -0.02 -12.64 -17.85
N LEU A 76 -0.56 -13.80 -17.46
CA LEU A 76 -0.47 -14.35 -16.12
C LEU A 76 0.26 -15.68 -16.19
N GLU A 77 1.33 -15.80 -15.43
CA GLU A 77 2.14 -17.02 -15.35
C GLU A 77 2.21 -17.49 -13.89
N VAL A 78 1.87 -18.75 -13.64
CA VAL A 78 1.86 -19.36 -12.30
C VAL A 78 2.66 -20.65 -12.34
N HIS A 79 3.68 -20.74 -11.50
CA HIS A 79 4.52 -21.92 -11.35
C HIS A 79 4.35 -22.51 -9.97
N LYS A 80 4.02 -23.80 -9.89
CA LYS A 80 4.17 -24.56 -8.64
C LYS A 80 5.65 -24.88 -8.46
N LEU A 81 6.26 -24.20 -7.49
CA LEU A 81 7.65 -24.39 -7.10
C LEU A 81 7.82 -25.57 -6.16
N LEU A 82 6.79 -25.85 -5.37
CA LEU A 82 6.74 -26.93 -4.40
C LEU A 82 5.34 -27.53 -4.41
N TYR A 83 5.25 -28.85 -4.48
CA TYR A 83 4.00 -29.57 -4.36
C TYR A 83 4.26 -30.95 -3.76
N LYS A 84 4.03 -31.12 -2.46
CA LYS A 84 4.02 -32.43 -1.79
C LYS A 84 2.60 -32.75 -1.34
N LEU A 85 2.17 -34.00 -1.50
CA LEU A 85 0.83 -34.49 -1.15
C LEU A 85 0.95 -35.57 -0.08
N ALA A 86 0.12 -35.52 0.95
CA ALA A 86 -0.06 -36.58 1.92
C ALA A 86 -1.55 -36.89 2.07
N THR A 87 -1.95 -38.13 1.82
CA THR A 87 -3.31 -38.61 2.14
C THR A 87 -3.32 -39.07 3.59
N VAL A 88 -4.01 -38.32 4.46
CA VAL A 88 -4.09 -38.62 5.90
C VAL A 88 -5.32 -39.46 6.27
N PHE A 89 -6.26 -39.59 5.33
CA PHE A 89 -7.39 -40.50 5.40
C PHE A 89 -7.84 -40.91 3.98
N PRO A 90 -8.23 -42.16 3.71
CA PRO A 90 -8.12 -43.32 4.60
C PRO A 90 -6.66 -43.63 4.95
N THR A 91 -6.42 -44.19 6.14
CA THR A 91 -5.08 -44.67 6.53
C THR A 91 -4.73 -45.93 5.73
N GLN A 92 -3.44 -46.29 5.65
CA GLN A 92 -2.99 -47.52 4.99
C GLN A 92 -3.68 -48.78 5.54
N GLU A 93 -4.01 -48.78 6.83
CA GLU A 93 -4.77 -49.85 7.48
C GLU A 93 -6.22 -49.94 6.96
N ILE A 94 -6.90 -48.79 6.83
CA ILE A 94 -8.28 -48.73 6.28
C ILE A 94 -8.31 -49.17 4.82
N LEU A 95 -7.29 -48.82 4.02
CA LEU A 95 -7.15 -49.24 2.63
C LEU A 95 -6.96 -50.75 2.48
N ARG A 96 -6.18 -51.39 3.37
CA ARG A 96 -5.98 -52.85 3.38
C ARG A 96 -7.27 -53.62 3.72
N ILE A 97 -8.14 -53.05 4.55
CA ILE A 97 -9.40 -53.67 4.98
C ILE A 97 -10.52 -53.49 3.93
N SER A 98 -10.56 -52.34 3.25
CA SER A 98 -11.74 -51.93 2.45
C SER A 98 -11.54 -52.03 0.92
N GLY A 99 -10.34 -52.36 0.45
CA GLY A 99 -9.98 -52.30 -0.97
C GLY A 99 -9.77 -50.86 -1.49
N ASN A 100 -9.09 -50.71 -2.63
CA ASN A 100 -8.84 -49.40 -3.26
C ASN A 100 -10.13 -48.86 -3.90
N GLY A 101 -10.68 -47.75 -3.36
CA GLY A 101 -11.77 -46.98 -4.00
C GLY A 101 -13.05 -46.75 -3.17
N GLY A 102 -13.07 -47.14 -1.89
CA GLY A 102 -14.26 -46.98 -1.04
C GLY A 102 -14.55 -45.53 -0.62
N SER A 103 -15.84 -45.19 -0.53
CA SER A 103 -16.31 -44.00 0.18
C SER A 103 -16.63 -44.37 1.63
N TYR A 104 -16.16 -43.58 2.60
CA TYR A 104 -16.23 -43.89 4.02
C TYR A 104 -17.19 -42.93 4.73
N THR A 105 -18.19 -43.48 5.42
CA THR A 105 -19.11 -42.67 6.24
C THR A 105 -18.53 -42.49 7.63
N LEU A 106 -18.12 -41.26 7.94
CA LEU A 106 -17.64 -40.89 9.26
C LEU A 106 -18.82 -40.50 10.16
N PRO A 107 -18.86 -40.96 11.43
CA PRO A 107 -19.89 -40.55 12.38
C PRO A 107 -19.73 -39.07 12.78
N PRO A 108 -20.80 -38.45 13.33
CA PRO A 108 -20.70 -37.13 13.96
C PRO A 108 -19.62 -37.12 15.05
N GLY A 109 -18.91 -36.00 15.16
CA GLY A 109 -17.81 -35.82 16.10
C GLY A 109 -16.61 -35.10 15.48
N GLN A 110 -15.58 -34.91 16.30
CA GLN A 110 -14.32 -34.35 15.88
C GLN A 110 -13.34 -35.47 15.52
N HIS A 111 -12.85 -35.44 14.30
CA HIS A 111 -11.84 -36.35 13.77
C HIS A 111 -10.53 -35.59 13.58
N THR A 112 -9.41 -36.18 13.95
CA THR A 112 -8.10 -35.54 13.87
C THR A 112 -7.13 -36.37 13.06
N TYR A 113 -6.37 -35.71 12.20
CA TYR A 113 -5.41 -36.37 11.32
C TYR A 113 -4.10 -35.59 11.33
N LYS A 114 -3.01 -36.25 11.73
CA LYS A 114 -1.68 -35.63 11.74
C LYS A 114 -1.05 -35.70 10.35
N PHE A 115 -0.25 -34.71 10.03
CA PHE A 115 0.58 -34.69 8.83
C PHE A 115 1.96 -34.11 9.15
N GLN A 116 2.92 -34.45 8.30
CA GLN A 116 4.27 -33.91 8.35
C GLN A 116 4.87 -33.90 6.95
N PHE A 117 5.56 -32.82 6.60
CA PHE A 117 6.33 -32.68 5.37
C PHE A 117 7.74 -32.18 5.68
N LYS A 118 8.74 -32.69 4.97
CA LYS A 118 10.07 -32.07 4.90
C LYS A 118 10.11 -31.09 3.74
N LEU A 119 10.57 -29.86 4.00
CA LEU A 119 10.80 -28.85 2.96
C LEU A 119 12.02 -29.27 2.11
N PRO A 120 11.87 -29.42 0.78
CA PRO A 120 13.00 -29.78 -0.09
C PRO A 120 13.98 -28.62 -0.21
N PHE A 121 15.20 -28.91 -0.69
CA PHE A 121 16.20 -27.87 -0.94
C PHE A 121 15.93 -27.12 -2.23
N ASN A 122 15.49 -27.84 -3.26
CA ASN A 122 15.24 -27.28 -4.58
C ASN A 122 13.75 -27.18 -4.89
N ASN A 123 13.42 -26.35 -5.87
CA ASN A 123 12.11 -26.34 -6.49
C ASN A 123 11.95 -27.57 -7.42
N ASP A 124 10.70 -28.00 -7.63
CA ASP A 124 10.32 -29.16 -8.47
C ASP A 124 9.53 -28.72 -9.71
N CYS A 125 9.88 -27.56 -10.26
CA CYS A 125 9.12 -26.98 -11.35
C CYS A 125 9.26 -27.81 -12.64
N SER A 126 8.16 -28.37 -13.14
CA SER A 126 8.11 -29.26 -14.33
C SER A 126 6.96 -28.93 -15.28
N ASN A 127 7.06 -29.41 -16.53
CA ASN A 127 6.08 -29.15 -17.60
C ASN A 127 4.68 -29.73 -17.32
N ASN A 128 4.54 -30.72 -16.43
CA ASN A 128 3.31 -31.49 -16.24
C ASN A 128 2.33 -30.90 -15.20
N ASN A 129 2.61 -29.74 -14.62
CA ASN A 129 1.82 -29.19 -13.51
C ASN A 129 0.83 -28.07 -13.88
N SER A 130 0.57 -27.82 -15.16
CA SER A 130 -0.41 -26.84 -15.62
C SER A 130 -1.82 -27.45 -15.67
N LEU A 131 -2.59 -27.30 -14.59
CA LEU A 131 -4.05 -27.38 -14.64
C LEU A 131 -4.66 -26.07 -14.15
N LEU A 132 -5.38 -25.45 -15.08
CA LEU A 132 -6.36 -24.35 -15.03
C LEU A 132 -6.74 -23.83 -13.64
N THR A 133 -6.50 -22.53 -13.42
CA THR A 133 -6.99 -21.78 -12.26
C THR A 133 -8.25 -20.96 -12.62
N ASN A 134 -9.20 -20.94 -11.68
CA ASN A 134 -10.41 -20.10 -11.58
C ASN A 134 -11.60 -20.35 -12.54
N LEU A 135 -12.63 -21.03 -12.02
CA LEU A 135 -14.02 -20.85 -12.46
C LEU A 135 -14.62 -19.67 -11.68
N ASN A 136 -14.52 -18.46 -12.23
CA ASN A 136 -15.44 -17.37 -11.91
C ASN A 136 -16.46 -17.30 -13.06
N ALA A 137 -17.75 -17.27 -12.70
CA ALA A 137 -18.85 -17.12 -13.64
C ALA A 137 -18.76 -15.77 -14.37
N LEU A 138 -18.00 -15.71 -15.48
CA LEU A 138 -18.23 -14.91 -16.70
C LEU A 138 -17.00 -14.76 -17.64
N ARG A 139 -15.81 -15.33 -17.35
CA ARG A 139 -14.74 -15.48 -18.37
C ARG A 139 -13.65 -16.47 -17.92
N LEU A 140 -13.38 -17.48 -18.76
CA LEU A 140 -12.29 -18.45 -18.57
C LEU A 140 -11.01 -17.89 -19.21
N GLU A 141 -10.07 -17.40 -18.42
CA GLU A 141 -8.71 -17.10 -18.91
C GLU A 141 -7.84 -18.36 -18.76
N MET A 142 -7.61 -19.09 -19.85
CA MET A 142 -6.73 -20.25 -19.85
C MET A 142 -5.27 -19.77 -19.88
N ALA A 143 -4.49 -20.05 -18.84
CA ALA A 143 -3.05 -19.86 -18.85
C ALA A 143 -2.41 -20.72 -19.97
N ARG A 144 -1.53 -20.13 -20.79
CA ARG A 144 -0.81 -20.86 -21.84
C ARG A 144 0.27 -21.75 -21.19
N ASN A 145 0.69 -22.82 -21.87
CA ASN A 145 1.81 -23.64 -21.42
C ASN A 145 3.13 -22.84 -21.48
N THR A 146 4.06 -23.14 -20.57
CA THR A 146 5.30 -22.40 -20.37
C THR A 146 6.51 -23.17 -20.94
N ASP A 147 7.44 -22.47 -21.60
CA ASP A 147 8.60 -23.07 -22.27
C ASP A 147 9.91 -23.05 -21.45
N ARG A 148 9.89 -22.52 -20.21
CA ARG A 148 11.11 -22.34 -19.38
C ARG A 148 10.88 -22.79 -17.94
N HIS A 149 11.43 -23.95 -17.61
CA HIS A 149 11.51 -24.46 -16.24
C HIS A 149 12.96 -24.49 -15.75
N VAL A 150 13.19 -24.10 -14.50
CA VAL A 150 14.52 -23.98 -13.90
C VAL A 150 14.54 -24.67 -12.54
N ARG A 151 15.40 -25.70 -12.38
CA ARG A 151 15.65 -26.37 -11.10
C ARG A 151 16.74 -25.64 -10.30
N LYS A 152 16.36 -24.98 -9.21
CA LYS A 152 17.23 -24.19 -8.32
C LYS A 152 16.77 -24.32 -6.88
N THR A 153 17.58 -23.82 -5.94
CA THR A 153 17.19 -23.69 -4.53
C THR A 153 15.83 -23.03 -4.41
N LEU A 154 14.98 -23.58 -3.54
CA LEU A 154 13.64 -23.09 -3.30
C LEU A 154 13.72 -21.59 -2.90
N PRO A 155 13.01 -20.67 -3.58
CA PRO A 155 13.20 -19.23 -3.39
C PRO A 155 12.57 -18.75 -2.07
N PRO A 156 13.03 -17.64 -1.50
CA PRO A 156 12.36 -17.01 -0.35
C PRO A 156 10.94 -16.56 -0.71
N THR A 157 10.10 -16.43 0.31
CA THR A 157 8.80 -15.75 0.20
C THR A 157 8.99 -14.33 -0.34
N LEU A 158 8.16 -13.91 -1.29
CA LEU A 158 8.18 -12.59 -1.93
C LEU A 158 6.77 -11.99 -1.96
N THR A 159 6.58 -10.87 -1.27
CA THR A 159 5.30 -10.14 -1.11
C THR A 159 5.40 -8.66 -1.49
N GLY A 160 6.62 -8.15 -1.75
CA GLY A 160 6.88 -6.72 -1.98
C GLY A 160 6.49 -6.14 -3.34
N LEU A 161 5.80 -6.89 -4.22
CA LEU A 161 5.36 -6.46 -5.56
C LEU A 161 3.89 -6.88 -5.81
N PRO A 162 2.93 -6.34 -5.04
CA PRO A 162 1.56 -6.81 -5.02
C PRO A 162 0.87 -6.66 -6.38
N GLY A 163 0.29 -7.74 -6.89
CA GLY A 163 -0.42 -7.76 -8.18
C GLY A 163 0.48 -7.97 -9.41
N GLU A 164 1.80 -7.85 -9.27
CA GLU A 164 2.78 -8.01 -10.36
C GLU A 164 3.64 -9.27 -10.20
N ALA A 165 4.19 -9.55 -9.00
CA ALA A 165 5.04 -10.71 -8.74
C ALA A 165 4.97 -11.15 -7.27
N GLU A 166 4.65 -12.41 -7.03
CA GLU A 166 4.49 -12.98 -5.68
C GLU A 166 5.06 -14.40 -5.61
N ILE A 167 5.74 -14.73 -4.51
CA ILE A 167 6.12 -16.11 -4.16
C ILE A 167 5.57 -16.41 -2.78
N ARG A 168 4.69 -17.40 -2.66
CA ARG A 168 4.02 -17.76 -1.40
C ARG A 168 4.05 -19.26 -1.14
N TYR A 169 4.04 -19.62 0.15
CA TYR A 169 4.04 -21.00 0.62
C TYR A 169 2.90 -21.23 1.60
N PHE A 170 2.24 -22.39 1.50
CA PHE A 170 1.12 -22.73 2.34
C PHE A 170 0.88 -24.24 2.43
N VAL A 171 0.25 -24.66 3.51
CA VAL A 171 -0.32 -26.01 3.66
C VAL A 171 -1.80 -25.95 3.37
N LYS A 172 -2.32 -26.83 2.52
CA LYS A 172 -3.73 -26.89 2.11
C LYS A 172 -4.30 -28.27 2.35
N VAL A 173 -5.42 -28.37 3.07
CA VAL A 173 -6.17 -29.62 3.23
C VAL A 173 -7.38 -29.62 2.32
N THR A 174 -7.71 -30.77 1.77
CA THR A 174 -8.91 -31.02 0.97
C THR A 174 -9.58 -32.29 1.48
N VAL A 175 -10.83 -32.18 1.93
CA VAL A 175 -11.70 -33.31 2.25
C VAL A 175 -12.53 -33.62 1.01
N GLN A 176 -12.26 -34.77 0.40
CA GLN A 176 -12.88 -35.21 -0.84
C GLN A 176 -14.20 -35.92 -0.55
N ARG A 177 -15.27 -35.55 -1.23
CA ARG A 177 -16.57 -36.22 -1.14
C ARG A 177 -16.86 -36.98 -2.44
N PRO A 178 -17.49 -38.17 -2.36
CA PRO A 178 -17.69 -39.06 -3.52
C PRO A 178 -18.71 -38.55 -4.54
N ALA A 179 -19.60 -37.62 -4.18
CA ALA A 179 -20.66 -37.15 -5.06
C ALA A 179 -20.22 -35.95 -5.92
N PHE A 180 -20.37 -36.06 -7.23
CA PHE A 180 -19.96 -35.06 -8.23
C PHE A 180 -20.52 -33.64 -7.99
N TYR A 181 -21.69 -33.51 -7.37
CA TYR A 181 -22.35 -32.22 -7.07
C TYR A 181 -22.02 -31.64 -5.68
N LYS A 182 -21.22 -32.32 -4.86
CA LYS A 182 -20.86 -31.86 -3.51
C LYS A 182 -19.46 -31.25 -3.53
N GLU A 183 -19.37 -29.96 -3.22
CA GLU A 183 -18.07 -29.30 -3.10
C GLU A 183 -17.20 -29.93 -1.99
N ASN A 184 -15.90 -30.06 -2.29
CA ASN A 184 -14.89 -30.51 -1.33
C ASN A 184 -14.58 -29.41 -0.32
N PHE A 185 -14.55 -29.76 0.97
CA PHE A 185 -14.13 -28.82 2.02
C PHE A 185 -12.62 -28.62 1.98
N ARG A 186 -12.18 -27.37 2.17
CA ARG A 186 -10.77 -27.01 2.12
C ARG A 186 -10.42 -26.02 3.22
N SER A 187 -9.19 -26.08 3.71
CA SER A 187 -8.59 -25.10 4.62
C SER A 187 -7.14 -24.88 4.19
N LEU A 188 -6.59 -23.69 4.45
CA LEU A 188 -5.23 -23.33 4.06
C LEU A 188 -4.54 -22.60 5.22
N ALA A 189 -3.27 -22.91 5.46
CA ALA A 189 -2.41 -22.26 6.45
C ALA A 189 -1.15 -21.72 5.75
N PRO A 190 -1.03 -20.39 5.54
CA PRO A 190 0.15 -19.81 4.91
C PRO A 190 1.33 -19.73 5.88
N PHE A 191 2.55 -19.72 5.37
CA PHE A 191 3.76 -19.50 6.17
C PHE A 191 4.86 -18.79 5.38
N THR A 192 5.75 -18.11 6.11
CA THR A 192 6.93 -17.44 5.54
C THR A 192 8.08 -18.44 5.43
N PHE A 193 8.72 -18.49 4.26
CA PHE A 193 9.87 -19.34 3.97
C PHE A 193 11.10 -18.51 3.59
N LEU A 194 12.25 -18.83 4.19
CA LEU A 194 13.56 -18.27 3.89
C LEU A 194 14.56 -19.43 3.72
N PRO A 195 15.17 -19.62 2.53
CA PRO A 195 16.07 -20.73 2.31
C PRO A 195 17.39 -20.56 3.06
N ILE A 196 18.02 -21.69 3.36
CA ILE A 196 19.41 -21.71 3.82
C ILE A 196 20.35 -21.28 2.69
N GLU A 197 21.57 -20.89 3.04
CA GLU A 197 22.60 -20.55 2.06
C GLU A 197 22.99 -21.76 1.21
N PRO A 198 23.26 -21.59 -0.09
CA PRO A 198 23.94 -22.62 -0.85
C PRO A 198 25.37 -22.81 -0.32
N PRO A 199 25.98 -24.00 -0.50
CA PRO A 199 27.36 -24.25 -0.08
C PRO A 199 28.30 -23.19 -0.64
N ARG A 200 29.14 -22.63 0.25
CA ARG A 200 30.12 -21.61 -0.15
C ARG A 200 31.23 -22.29 -0.96
N PRO A 201 31.65 -21.69 -2.09
CA PRO A 201 32.86 -22.13 -2.77
C PRO A 201 34.07 -22.08 -1.85
N ALA A 202 35.07 -22.93 -2.10
CA ALA A 202 36.30 -22.96 -1.31
C ALA A 202 36.94 -21.56 -1.27
N ALA A 203 37.31 -21.12 -0.07
CA ALA A 203 37.92 -19.82 0.13
C ALA A 203 39.21 -19.72 -0.70
N ASN A 204 39.27 -18.73 -1.58
CA ASN A 204 40.46 -18.41 -2.35
C ASN A 204 40.94 -17.00 -1.98
N LYS A 205 42.20 -16.69 -2.27
CA LYS A 205 42.79 -15.37 -1.98
C LYS A 205 42.52 -14.31 -3.06
N ARG A 206 41.65 -14.59 -4.03
CA ARG A 206 41.34 -13.66 -5.12
C ARG A 206 40.32 -12.62 -4.64
N GLU A 207 40.42 -11.42 -5.20
CA GLU A 207 39.49 -10.32 -4.93
C GLU A 207 38.78 -9.93 -6.23
N TYR A 208 37.47 -9.72 -6.14
CA TYR A 208 36.68 -9.07 -7.17
C TYR A 208 36.72 -7.56 -6.93
N TYR A 209 36.99 -6.76 -7.97
CA TYR A 209 37.13 -5.31 -7.81
C TYR A 209 36.44 -4.49 -8.90
N ALA A 210 35.95 -3.32 -8.51
CA ALA A 210 35.57 -2.24 -9.41
C ALA A 210 36.60 -1.11 -9.29
N ARG A 211 37.02 -0.55 -10.43
CA ARG A 211 38.09 0.46 -10.50
C ARG A 211 37.64 1.73 -11.21
N ARG A 212 38.02 2.89 -10.67
CA ARG A 212 37.87 4.20 -11.33
C ARG A 212 39.20 4.95 -11.31
N ASN A 213 39.54 5.59 -12.42
CA ASN A 213 40.67 6.51 -12.49
C ASN A 213 40.15 7.94 -12.45
N HIS A 214 40.85 8.82 -11.73
CA HIS A 214 40.50 10.22 -11.65
C HIS A 214 41.76 11.10 -11.63
N GLN A 215 41.75 12.15 -12.44
CA GLN A 215 42.78 13.17 -12.48
C GLN A 215 42.18 14.45 -11.90
N PHE A 216 42.78 14.98 -10.82
CA PHE A 216 42.37 16.26 -10.28
C PHE A 216 42.87 17.43 -11.14
N SER A 217 42.08 18.51 -11.17
CA SER A 217 42.43 19.76 -11.86
C SER A 217 43.40 20.60 -11.01
N PRO A 218 44.27 21.42 -11.62
CA PRO A 218 45.12 22.36 -10.88
C PRO A 218 44.29 23.41 -10.13
N SER A 219 44.69 23.78 -8.91
CA SER A 219 44.02 24.84 -8.14
C SER A 219 44.17 26.20 -8.84
N ILE A 220 43.05 26.88 -9.15
CA ILE A 220 43.03 28.21 -9.76
C ILE A 220 43.04 29.27 -8.65
N ASP A 221 44.06 30.12 -8.62
CA ASP A 221 44.06 31.34 -7.79
C ASP A 221 42.97 32.31 -8.29
N VAL A 222 42.03 32.68 -7.43
CA VAL A 222 41.08 33.77 -7.71
C VAL A 222 41.72 35.09 -7.29
N PRO A 223 41.86 36.10 -8.18
CA PRO A 223 42.39 37.41 -7.80
C PRO A 223 41.46 38.07 -6.77
N GLY A 224 41.97 38.36 -5.58
CA GLY A 224 41.21 39.00 -4.51
C GLY A 224 40.71 40.40 -4.90
N LYS A 225 39.47 40.73 -4.52
CA LYS A 225 38.95 42.10 -4.60
C LYS A 225 39.85 43.05 -3.77
N PRO A 226 40.16 44.26 -4.25
CA PRO A 226 40.98 45.19 -3.50
C PRO A 226 40.19 45.75 -2.30
N ALA A 227 40.66 45.45 -1.09
CA ALA A 227 40.20 46.10 0.11
C ALA A 227 40.98 47.42 0.28
N LEU A 228 40.28 48.54 0.13
CA LEU A 228 40.76 49.85 0.57
C LEU A 228 40.74 49.87 2.10
N PHE A 229 41.88 50.27 2.67
CA PHE A 229 42.19 50.61 4.07
C PHE A 229 43.03 49.62 4.91
N ARG A 230 44.27 50.11 5.16
CA ARG A 230 45.26 49.81 6.21
C ARG A 230 46.05 48.51 6.09
N LYS A 231 47.34 48.44 6.39
CA LYS A 231 48.52 49.35 6.46
C LYS A 231 49.64 48.39 6.91
N SER A 232 50.81 48.39 6.23
CA SER A 232 52.15 47.93 6.67
C SER A 232 52.22 46.63 7.52
N SER A 233 52.91 45.56 7.13
CA SER A 233 54.30 45.49 6.66
C SER A 233 54.65 44.01 6.39
N VAL A 234 55.82 43.82 5.76
CA VAL A 234 56.64 42.59 5.67
C VAL A 234 56.59 41.85 4.32
N SER A 235 57.81 41.83 3.75
CA SER A 235 58.40 41.12 2.62
C SER A 235 57.61 40.06 1.85
N ALA A 236 57.74 40.16 0.53
CA ALA A 236 57.39 39.16 -0.45
C ALA A 236 58.16 37.84 -0.26
N ASP A 237 57.44 36.74 -0.38
CA ASP A 237 57.91 35.50 -1.02
C ASP A 237 56.80 35.01 -1.98
N PRO A 238 56.92 35.22 -3.30
CA PRO A 238 56.03 34.59 -4.26
C PRO A 238 56.61 33.22 -4.62
N VAL A 239 56.51 32.25 -3.71
CA VAL A 239 56.67 30.84 -4.06
C VAL A 239 55.28 30.20 -4.10
N SER A 240 54.50 30.61 -5.11
CA SER A 240 53.38 29.81 -5.60
C SER A 240 53.98 28.56 -6.27
N SER A 241 54.39 27.57 -5.46
CA SER A 241 54.64 26.23 -5.99
C SER A 241 53.31 25.73 -6.54
N LYS A 242 53.21 25.59 -7.86
CA LYS A 242 52.12 24.85 -8.51
C LYS A 242 52.22 23.41 -8.02
N VAL A 243 51.60 23.09 -6.88
CA VAL A 243 51.56 21.72 -6.37
C VAL A 243 50.91 20.86 -7.45
N LEU A 244 51.65 19.88 -7.97
CA LEU A 244 51.17 18.97 -9.00
C LEU A 244 49.88 18.29 -8.48
N PRO A 245 48.72 18.41 -9.17
CA PRO A 245 47.50 17.76 -8.71
C PRO A 245 47.67 16.24 -8.72
N PRO A 246 47.18 15.52 -7.70
CA PRO A 246 47.28 14.08 -7.65
C PRO A 246 46.48 13.43 -8.79
N SER A 247 47.03 12.36 -9.33
CA SER A 247 46.32 11.42 -10.20
C SER A 247 46.07 10.17 -9.39
N ILE A 248 44.85 9.65 -9.37
CA ILE A 248 44.49 8.52 -8.51
C ILE A 248 43.70 7.43 -9.23
N THR A 249 43.82 6.23 -8.70
CA THR A 249 42.93 5.10 -8.97
C THR A 249 42.21 4.73 -7.67
N ILE A 250 40.91 4.48 -7.75
CA ILE A 250 40.06 4.08 -6.63
C ILE A 250 39.52 2.67 -6.93
N ASP A 251 39.80 1.74 -6.02
CA ASP A 251 39.35 0.35 -6.09
C ASP A 251 38.37 0.05 -4.95
N GLY A 252 37.17 -0.41 -5.27
CA GLY A 252 36.32 -1.13 -4.33
C GLY A 252 36.56 -2.62 -4.50
N ARG A 253 36.86 -3.36 -3.43
CA ARG A 253 37.21 -4.78 -3.48
C ARG A 253 36.36 -5.62 -2.54
N LEU A 254 35.97 -6.80 -3.01
CA LEU A 254 35.28 -7.86 -2.26
C LEU A 254 36.03 -9.19 -2.46
N PRO A 255 35.91 -10.17 -1.55
CA PRO A 255 36.36 -11.54 -1.81
C PRO A 255 35.72 -12.11 -3.08
N ASP A 256 36.42 -13.02 -3.77
CA ASP A 256 35.89 -13.75 -4.93
C ASP A 256 35.41 -15.17 -4.51
N PRO A 257 34.14 -15.54 -4.76
CA PRO A 257 33.09 -14.75 -5.42
C PRO A 257 32.51 -13.64 -4.52
N PRO A 258 31.99 -12.54 -5.12
CA PRO A 258 31.47 -11.39 -4.38
C PRO A 258 30.14 -11.70 -3.69
N ILE A 259 30.22 -12.29 -2.50
CA ILE A 259 29.07 -12.64 -1.65
C ILE A 259 28.97 -11.64 -0.48
N VAL A 260 27.77 -11.14 -0.25
CA VAL A 260 27.41 -10.36 0.95
C VAL A 260 26.32 -11.10 1.72
N THR A 261 26.42 -11.14 3.04
CA THR A 261 25.53 -11.95 3.88
C THR A 261 24.64 -11.05 4.75
N CYS A 262 23.35 -11.34 4.81
CA CYS A 262 22.44 -10.66 5.75
C CYS A 262 22.90 -10.87 7.21
N ASN A 263 22.79 -9.81 8.01
CA ASN A 263 23.27 -9.70 9.39
C ASN A 263 24.78 -9.89 9.62
N GLU A 264 25.60 -9.93 8.56
CA GLU A 264 27.06 -9.93 8.70
C GLU A 264 27.66 -8.60 8.23
N ALA A 265 28.88 -8.32 8.68
CA ALA A 265 29.62 -7.16 8.25
C ALA A 265 29.95 -7.25 6.75
N LEU A 266 29.85 -6.12 6.05
CA LEU A 266 30.18 -6.05 4.63
C LEU A 266 31.70 -6.25 4.43
N PRO A 267 32.15 -7.28 3.69
CA PRO A 267 33.57 -7.59 3.49
C PRO A 267 34.22 -6.68 2.41
N LEU A 268 33.82 -5.41 2.38
CA LEU A 268 34.28 -4.40 1.42
C LEU A 268 35.58 -3.75 1.90
N ARG A 269 36.52 -3.58 0.96
CA ARG A 269 37.69 -2.70 1.10
C ARG A 269 37.65 -1.60 0.05
N VAL A 270 38.09 -0.40 0.39
CA VAL A 270 38.19 0.72 -0.55
C VAL A 270 39.60 1.27 -0.52
N LEU A 271 40.32 1.13 -1.62
CA LEU A 271 41.73 1.49 -1.77
C LEU A 271 41.88 2.62 -2.77
N ILE A 272 42.75 3.59 -2.47
CA ILE A 272 43.10 4.70 -3.36
C ILE A 272 44.61 4.66 -3.59
N THR A 273 45.01 4.52 -4.85
CA THR A 273 46.40 4.45 -5.28
C THR A 273 46.77 5.74 -6.00
N LYS A 274 47.84 6.42 -5.58
CA LYS A 274 48.39 7.56 -6.32
C LYS A 274 49.16 7.08 -7.56
N LYS A 275 48.91 7.71 -8.70
CA LYS A 275 49.50 7.41 -10.02
C LYS A 275 50.62 8.38 -10.41
N ASN A 276 50.80 9.45 -9.68
CA ASN A 276 51.91 10.39 -9.83
C ASN A 276 52.52 10.73 -8.46
N ASP A 277 53.73 11.29 -8.47
CA ASP A 277 54.47 11.67 -7.26
C ASP A 277 53.99 12.99 -6.64
N SER A 278 52.69 13.30 -6.75
CA SER A 278 52.12 14.50 -6.14
C SER A 278 52.29 14.48 -4.62
N PRO A 279 52.91 15.51 -4.02
CA PRO A 279 53.10 15.60 -2.58
C PRO A 279 51.81 16.01 -1.84
N ALA A 280 50.71 16.29 -2.56
CA ALA A 280 49.48 16.75 -1.95
C ALA A 280 48.79 15.68 -1.11
N LYS A 281 48.24 16.09 0.04
CA LYS A 281 47.36 15.24 0.85
C LYS A 281 45.98 15.09 0.21
N ILE A 282 45.39 13.91 0.35
CA ILE A 282 44.03 13.59 -0.10
C ILE A 282 43.15 13.42 1.13
N TYR A 283 41.97 14.03 1.10
CA TYR A 283 40.98 14.03 2.14
C TYR A 283 39.73 13.30 1.67
N LEU A 284 39.21 12.42 2.51
CA LEU A 284 37.90 11.81 2.32
C LEU A 284 36.82 12.79 2.79
N GLN A 285 35.91 13.13 1.87
CA GLN A 285 34.83 14.10 2.06
C GLN A 285 33.46 13.44 2.11
N LEU A 286 33.26 12.36 1.35
CA LEU A 286 32.00 11.63 1.28
C LEU A 286 32.25 10.13 1.10
N LEU A 287 31.41 9.33 1.76
CA LEU A 287 31.34 7.88 1.55
C LEU A 287 29.87 7.45 1.61
N ASN A 288 29.35 6.98 0.48
CA ASN A 288 28.02 6.36 0.39
C ASN A 288 28.18 4.90 -0.06
N ILE A 289 27.57 3.97 0.67
CA ILE A 289 27.53 2.54 0.36
C ILE A 289 26.05 2.16 0.31
N SER A 290 25.59 1.70 -0.84
CA SER A 290 24.20 1.30 -1.07
C SER A 290 24.15 -0.05 -1.79
N LEU A 291 23.22 -0.91 -1.40
CA LEU A 291 22.92 -2.16 -2.09
C LEU A 291 21.71 -1.96 -3.00
N ILE A 292 21.83 -2.29 -4.28
CA ILE A 292 20.79 -2.13 -5.30
C ILE A 292 20.29 -3.51 -5.71
N ALA A 293 18.99 -3.79 -5.57
CA ALA A 293 18.37 -4.98 -6.14
C ALA A 293 17.80 -4.70 -7.53
N HIS A 294 17.93 -5.69 -8.39
CA HIS A 294 17.27 -5.80 -9.68
C HIS A 294 16.37 -7.04 -9.66
N THR A 295 15.07 -6.83 -9.71
CA THR A 295 14.06 -7.90 -9.77
C THR A 295 13.51 -8.03 -11.16
N VAL A 296 13.90 -9.10 -11.83
CA VAL A 296 13.42 -9.44 -13.16
C VAL A 296 12.16 -10.28 -13.02
N ILE A 297 11.04 -9.77 -13.54
CA ILE A 297 9.74 -10.43 -13.58
C ILE A 297 9.48 -10.81 -15.03
N ARG A 298 8.97 -12.01 -15.26
CA ARG A 298 8.53 -12.49 -16.57
C ARG A 298 7.11 -13.02 -16.49
N ALA A 299 6.33 -12.85 -17.56
CA ALA A 299 5.03 -13.48 -17.74
C ALA A 299 4.92 -13.85 -19.23
N HIS A 300 5.19 -15.10 -19.57
CA HIS A 300 5.38 -15.58 -20.95
C HIS A 300 6.43 -14.72 -21.69
N ASP A 301 6.05 -14.08 -22.80
CA ASP A 301 6.94 -13.26 -23.62
C ASP A 301 7.24 -11.87 -23.01
N LEU A 302 6.55 -11.50 -21.93
CA LEU A 302 6.73 -10.21 -21.29
C LEU A 302 7.82 -10.29 -20.23
N ARG A 303 8.65 -9.24 -20.15
CA ARG A 303 9.70 -9.11 -19.15
C ARG A 303 9.76 -7.67 -18.63
N ARG A 304 9.78 -7.52 -17.31
CA ARG A 304 9.95 -6.24 -16.61
C ARG A 304 11.08 -6.36 -15.59
N GLN A 305 11.75 -5.26 -15.30
CA GLN A 305 12.78 -5.20 -14.27
C GLN A 305 12.45 -4.09 -13.28
N GLU A 306 12.28 -4.45 -12.02
CA GLU A 306 12.08 -3.54 -10.90
C GLU A 306 13.42 -3.28 -10.18
N VAL A 307 13.65 -2.05 -9.72
CA VAL A 307 14.88 -1.66 -9.03
C VAL A 307 14.56 -1.09 -7.66
N SER A 308 15.21 -1.61 -6.62
CA SER A 308 15.11 -1.09 -5.24
C SER A 308 16.49 -0.93 -4.62
N SER A 309 16.65 -0.08 -3.62
CA SER A 309 17.96 0.15 -2.99
C SER A 309 17.91 0.28 -1.47
N TRP A 310 18.98 -0.14 -0.80
CA TRP A 310 19.19 0.01 0.65
C TRP A 310 20.49 0.75 0.90
N THR A 311 20.45 1.90 1.57
CA THR A 311 21.65 2.62 1.99
C THR A 311 22.22 1.99 3.26
N ILE A 312 23.40 1.39 3.16
CA ILE A 312 24.15 0.79 4.28
C ILE A 312 24.89 1.88 5.07
N LEU A 313 25.50 2.82 4.34
CA LEU A 313 26.26 3.92 4.90
C LEU A 313 26.08 5.16 4.03
N SER A 314 25.85 6.31 4.65
CA SER A 314 25.94 7.61 3.97
C SER A 314 26.52 8.63 4.93
N ILE A 315 27.78 9.00 4.71
CA ILE A 315 28.48 10.04 5.46
C ILE A 315 28.99 11.08 4.47
N ALA A 316 28.73 12.35 4.73
CA ALA A 316 29.17 13.49 3.93
C ALA A 316 29.80 14.56 4.83
N ASN A 317 30.46 15.55 4.22
CA ASN A 317 31.17 16.64 4.90
C ASN A 317 32.28 16.15 5.85
N MET A 318 32.91 15.01 5.53
CA MET A 318 34.10 14.55 6.24
C MET A 318 35.29 15.44 5.88
N ASN A 319 36.27 15.57 6.76
CA ASN A 319 37.55 16.18 6.42
C ASN A 319 38.69 15.28 6.90
N THR A 320 38.56 13.99 6.59
CA THR A 320 39.44 12.95 7.13
C THR A 320 40.66 12.82 6.23
N PRO A 321 41.88 13.18 6.69
CA PRO A 321 43.09 12.97 5.91
C PRO A 321 43.31 11.47 5.74
N LEU A 322 43.54 11.03 4.50
CA LEU A 322 43.94 9.66 4.22
C LEU A 322 45.45 9.55 4.39
N ASN A 323 45.90 8.59 5.20
CA ASN A 323 47.31 8.38 5.49
C ASN A 323 47.92 7.38 4.51
N GLU A 324 49.06 7.74 3.92
CA GLU A 324 49.80 6.88 3.00
C GLU A 324 50.35 5.66 3.73
N THR A 325 50.07 4.48 3.16
CA THR A 325 50.70 3.21 3.55
C THR A 325 51.43 2.65 2.33
N VAL A 326 52.53 1.93 2.55
CA VAL A 326 53.30 1.31 1.46
C VAL A 326 52.65 -0.05 1.13
N GLY A 327 52.13 -0.20 -0.09
CA GLY A 327 51.59 -1.45 -0.60
C GLY A 327 52.69 -2.49 -0.88
N GLY A 328 52.30 -3.76 -1.03
CA GLY A 328 53.24 -4.87 -1.26
C GLY A 328 54.01 -4.82 -2.59
N ASP A 329 53.64 -3.91 -3.49
CA ASP A 329 54.27 -3.65 -4.80
C ASP A 329 55.10 -2.34 -4.82
N GLY A 330 55.30 -1.70 -3.65
CA GLY A 330 56.00 -0.42 -3.53
C GLY A 330 55.16 0.81 -3.89
N GLN A 331 53.88 0.65 -4.28
CA GLN A 331 52.99 1.77 -4.57
C GLN A 331 52.44 2.38 -3.28
N LYS A 332 52.26 3.70 -3.26
CA LYS A 332 51.60 4.42 -2.15
C LYS A 332 50.10 4.18 -2.22
N VAL A 333 49.56 3.46 -1.23
CA VAL A 333 48.14 3.10 -1.12
C VAL A 333 47.53 3.75 0.10
N LEU A 334 46.34 4.31 -0.07
CA LEU A 334 45.49 4.91 0.96
C LEU A 334 44.26 4.01 1.13
N GLU A 335 44.10 3.35 2.27
CA GLU A 335 42.91 2.52 2.56
C GLU A 335 41.92 3.31 3.42
N ILE A 336 40.65 3.34 3.01
CA ILE A 336 39.58 3.90 3.84
C ILE A 336 39.30 2.93 4.99
N ASP A 337 39.27 3.43 6.23
CA ASP A 337 39.05 2.58 7.41
C ASP A 337 37.68 1.87 7.36
N SER A 338 37.73 0.54 7.20
CA SER A 338 36.54 -0.30 7.16
C SER A 338 35.68 -0.24 8.42
N LYS A 339 36.21 0.24 9.56
CA LYS A 339 35.40 0.48 10.79
C LYS A 339 34.18 1.35 10.53
N LEU A 340 34.21 2.23 9.52
CA LEU A 340 33.09 3.08 9.12
C LEU A 340 31.84 2.30 8.71
N TRP A 341 31.98 1.10 8.13
CA TRP A 341 30.87 0.23 7.72
C TRP A 341 30.85 -1.14 8.38
N LYS A 342 31.94 -1.60 8.99
CA LYS A 342 32.05 -2.95 9.59
C LYS A 342 31.04 -3.21 10.72
N GLN A 343 30.57 -2.17 11.41
CA GLN A 343 29.55 -2.27 12.47
C GLN A 343 28.11 -2.12 11.96
N ARG A 344 27.90 -2.01 10.65
CA ARG A 344 26.60 -1.82 10.02
C ARG A 344 26.27 -3.04 9.15
N PRO A 345 25.74 -4.13 9.74
CA PRO A 345 25.44 -5.33 8.98
C PRO A 345 24.29 -5.09 7.98
N LEU A 346 24.21 -5.92 6.94
CA LEU A 346 23.07 -5.90 6.03
C LEU A 346 21.78 -6.24 6.79
N PRO A 347 20.69 -5.47 6.66
CA PRO A 347 19.44 -5.73 7.38
C PRO A 347 18.77 -7.05 6.95
N ASN A 348 18.10 -7.71 7.89
CA ASN A 348 17.31 -8.93 7.68
C ASN A 348 16.02 -8.72 6.85
N THR A 349 15.76 -7.50 6.38
CA THR A 349 14.67 -7.17 5.47
C THR A 349 15.03 -7.37 3.99
N ILE A 350 16.32 -7.60 3.69
CA ILE A 350 16.81 -7.84 2.34
C ILE A 350 16.55 -9.29 1.95
N CYS A 351 15.84 -9.47 0.85
CA CYS A 351 15.60 -10.77 0.23
C CYS A 351 16.93 -11.35 -0.30
N PRO A 352 17.26 -12.63 -0.04
CA PRO A 352 18.42 -13.27 -0.68
C PRO A 352 18.31 -13.25 -2.22
N SER A 353 19.44 -13.40 -2.89
CA SER A 353 19.46 -13.63 -4.34
C SER A 353 18.76 -14.94 -4.67
N PHE A 354 17.86 -14.94 -5.66
CA PHE A 354 17.17 -16.15 -6.11
C PHE A 354 16.79 -16.09 -7.60
N GLU A 355 16.51 -17.25 -8.19
CA GLU A 355 15.99 -17.39 -9.54
C GLU A 355 14.92 -18.49 -9.58
N THR A 356 13.75 -18.15 -10.13
CA THR A 356 12.69 -19.07 -10.54
C THR A 356 12.46 -18.97 -12.05
N CYS A 357 11.53 -19.75 -12.57
CA CYS A 357 11.12 -19.72 -13.97
C CYS A 357 10.73 -18.31 -14.44
N ASN A 358 9.99 -17.58 -13.59
CA ASN A 358 9.35 -16.32 -13.92
C ASN A 358 9.81 -15.12 -13.06
N ILE A 359 10.53 -15.32 -11.95
CA ILE A 359 11.00 -14.23 -11.07
C ILE A 359 12.47 -14.45 -10.69
N MET A 360 13.30 -13.41 -10.78
CA MET A 360 14.70 -13.45 -10.39
C MET A 360 15.07 -12.18 -9.64
N ARG A 361 15.90 -12.28 -8.59
CA ARG A 361 16.45 -11.12 -7.86
C ARG A 361 17.97 -11.17 -7.81
N LYS A 362 18.61 -10.12 -8.33
CA LYS A 362 20.06 -9.92 -8.41
C LYS A 362 20.45 -8.61 -7.72
N TYR A 363 21.71 -8.47 -7.35
CA TYR A 363 22.19 -7.32 -6.59
C TYR A 363 23.48 -6.70 -7.14
N GLU A 364 23.62 -5.40 -6.92
CA GLU A 364 24.83 -4.61 -7.15
C GLU A 364 25.12 -3.77 -5.90
N LEU A 365 26.36 -3.77 -5.43
CA LEU A 365 26.84 -2.88 -4.38
C LEU A 365 27.41 -1.62 -5.03
N GLU A 366 26.78 -0.47 -4.76
CA GLU A 366 27.26 0.85 -5.18
C GLU A 366 28.03 1.52 -4.04
N VAL A 367 29.28 1.92 -4.31
CA VAL A 367 30.15 2.65 -3.39
C VAL A 367 30.54 3.96 -4.04
N LYS A 368 30.09 5.10 -3.49
CA LYS A 368 30.50 6.45 -3.92
C LYS A 368 31.52 7.00 -2.96
N VAL A 369 32.68 7.37 -3.48
CA VAL A 369 33.78 7.95 -2.71
C VAL A 369 33.98 9.40 -3.17
N GLY A 370 33.78 10.36 -2.26
CA GLY A 370 34.06 11.77 -2.47
C GLY A 370 35.43 12.13 -1.92
N LEU A 371 36.34 12.56 -2.79
CA LEU A 371 37.72 12.90 -2.46
C LEU A 371 38.04 14.35 -2.81
N GLN A 372 38.90 14.94 -2.01
CA GLN A 372 39.44 16.29 -2.20
C GLN A 372 40.95 16.26 -2.00
N TRP A 373 41.70 17.14 -2.67
CA TRP A 373 43.15 17.29 -2.50
C TRP A 373 43.51 18.72 -2.06
N GLY A 374 44.64 18.88 -1.35
CA GLY A 374 45.16 20.20 -0.94
C GLY A 374 44.66 20.73 0.41
N SER A 375 44.83 22.02 0.68
CA SER A 375 44.41 22.66 1.93
C SER A 375 42.88 22.85 1.97
N PRO A 376 42.18 22.50 3.07
CA PRO A 376 40.72 22.67 3.19
C PRO A 376 40.23 24.12 3.03
N ASN A 377 41.12 25.10 3.14
CA ASN A 377 40.80 26.53 3.17
C ASN A 377 40.89 27.24 1.80
N ILE A 378 41.20 26.52 0.71
CA ILE A 378 41.37 27.11 -0.64
C ILE A 378 40.55 26.28 -1.63
N ASN A 379 39.49 26.91 -2.19
CA ASN A 379 38.52 26.41 -3.18
C ASN A 379 38.77 24.97 -3.72
N PRO A 380 38.35 23.93 -2.99
CA PRO A 380 38.70 22.58 -3.35
C PRO A 380 37.78 21.96 -4.39
N GLU A 381 38.36 21.29 -5.39
CA GLU A 381 37.63 20.39 -6.27
C GLU A 381 37.26 19.10 -5.52
N LEU A 382 35.97 18.93 -5.21
CA LEU A 382 35.42 17.69 -4.70
C LEU A 382 35.06 16.77 -5.86
N SER A 383 35.70 15.60 -5.92
CA SER A 383 35.44 14.58 -6.93
C SER A 383 34.70 13.39 -6.32
N VAL A 384 33.52 13.06 -6.85
CA VAL A 384 32.72 11.91 -6.38
C VAL A 384 32.75 10.80 -7.41
N GLN A 385 33.30 9.64 -7.03
CA GLN A 385 33.53 8.51 -7.93
C GLN A 385 32.67 7.30 -7.54
N PRO A 386 31.74 6.85 -8.41
CA PRO A 386 30.92 5.66 -8.17
C PRO A 386 31.61 4.37 -8.65
N LEU A 387 31.63 3.38 -7.75
CA LEU A 387 32.09 2.01 -7.96
C LEU A 387 30.88 1.08 -7.85
N ARG A 388 30.74 0.13 -8.78
CA ARG A 388 29.59 -0.78 -8.85
C ARG A 388 30.09 -2.21 -8.93
N LEU A 389 29.75 -3.02 -7.94
CA LEU A 389 30.17 -4.41 -7.83
C LEU A 389 28.93 -5.32 -7.87
N PRO A 390 28.76 -6.20 -8.87
CA PRO A 390 27.74 -7.24 -8.82
C PRO A 390 28.00 -8.14 -7.60
N VAL A 391 26.96 -8.39 -6.80
CA VAL A 391 27.06 -9.23 -5.59
C VAL A 391 25.94 -10.27 -5.53
N GLN A 392 26.22 -11.38 -4.86
CA GLN A 392 25.19 -12.32 -4.40
C GLN A 392 24.85 -12.01 -2.95
N VAL A 393 23.56 -11.93 -2.62
CA VAL A 393 23.10 -11.73 -1.24
C VAL A 393 22.65 -13.06 -0.65
N TYR A 394 23.28 -13.46 0.45
CA TYR A 394 22.99 -14.71 1.16
C TYR A 394 22.14 -14.45 2.42
N SER A 395 21.32 -15.43 2.79
CA SER A 395 20.35 -15.31 3.92
C SER A 395 21.01 -15.22 5.30
N GLY A 396 22.26 -15.64 5.44
CA GLY A 396 22.95 -15.72 6.72
C GLY A 396 22.62 -16.98 7.52
N ILE A 397 21.96 -17.97 6.90
CA ILE A 397 21.64 -19.27 7.49
C ILE A 397 22.54 -20.30 6.81
N ALA A 398 23.75 -20.49 7.34
CA ALA A 398 24.73 -21.41 6.76
C ALA A 398 24.24 -22.87 6.79
N PRO A 399 24.59 -23.69 5.78
CA PRO A 399 24.32 -25.12 5.81
C PRO A 399 25.02 -25.80 7.00
N PRO A 400 24.35 -26.73 7.72
CA PRO A 400 24.97 -27.48 8.81
C PRO A 400 26.19 -28.30 8.35
N GLN A 401 27.17 -28.51 9.23
CA GLN A 401 28.37 -29.31 8.90
C GLN A 401 28.02 -30.73 8.45
N ALA A 402 27.05 -31.38 9.09
CA ALA A 402 26.57 -32.70 8.68
C ALA A 402 26.06 -32.75 7.23
N LEU A 403 25.42 -31.67 6.76
CA LEU A 403 24.97 -31.53 5.38
C LEU A 403 26.17 -31.36 4.43
N LEU A 404 27.16 -30.54 4.82
CA LEU A 404 28.39 -30.36 4.03
C LEU A 404 29.23 -31.64 3.93
N ASP A 405 29.35 -32.39 5.03
CA ASP A 405 30.09 -33.65 5.09
C ASP A 405 29.44 -34.70 4.18
N GLN A 406 28.11 -34.83 4.21
CA GLN A 406 27.36 -35.69 3.29
C GLN A 406 27.52 -35.28 1.81
N MET A 407 27.57 -33.98 1.51
CA MET A 407 27.83 -33.49 0.15
C MET A 407 29.27 -33.76 -0.32
N SER A 408 30.24 -33.74 0.59
CA SER A 408 31.66 -33.94 0.29
C SER A 408 32.06 -35.42 0.11
N ASN A 409 31.33 -36.35 0.72
CA ASN A 409 31.65 -37.79 0.75
C ASN A 409 31.22 -38.59 -0.49
N ARG A 410 30.91 -37.95 -1.64
CA ARG A 410 30.50 -38.68 -2.86
C ARG A 410 31.18 -38.17 -4.13
N PRO A 411 31.65 -39.06 -5.04
CA PRO A 411 32.31 -38.64 -6.27
C PRO A 411 31.34 -37.89 -7.19
N ALA A 412 31.84 -36.81 -7.81
CA ALA A 412 31.08 -35.95 -8.71
C ALA A 412 30.44 -36.75 -9.85
N ALA A 413 29.11 -36.67 -9.99
CA ALA A 413 28.42 -37.21 -11.15
C ALA A 413 28.83 -36.42 -12.40
N VAL A 414 29.39 -37.11 -13.39
CA VAL A 414 29.72 -36.56 -14.71
C VAL A 414 28.42 -36.11 -15.39
N PRO A 415 28.31 -34.87 -15.89
CA PRO A 415 27.11 -34.43 -16.58
C PRO A 415 27.00 -35.17 -17.92
N THR A 416 25.97 -36.01 -18.06
CA THR A 416 25.61 -36.63 -19.34
C THR A 416 24.91 -35.57 -20.20
N TYR A 417 25.69 -34.89 -21.04
CA TYR A 417 25.17 -34.14 -22.16
C TYR A 417 24.66 -35.13 -23.22
N ILE A 418 23.34 -35.26 -23.37
CA ILE A 418 22.77 -35.80 -24.61
C ILE A 418 22.46 -34.60 -25.51
N ALA A 419 23.39 -34.34 -26.43
CA ALA A 419 23.21 -33.35 -27.49
C ALA A 419 22.23 -33.89 -28.54
N SER A 420 21.17 -33.13 -28.80
CA SER A 420 20.35 -33.29 -29.99
C SER A 420 21.14 -32.79 -31.20
N ASN A 421 21.57 -33.69 -32.10
CA ASN A 421 21.99 -33.35 -33.45
C ASN A 421 21.26 -34.23 -34.46
N LEU A 422 20.42 -33.58 -35.27
CA LEU A 422 19.97 -34.07 -36.57
C LEU A 422 21.06 -33.72 -37.60
N HIS A 423 21.61 -34.72 -38.30
CA HIS A 423 21.57 -34.82 -39.77
C HIS A 423 22.30 -36.08 -40.32
N PRO A 424 21.97 -36.54 -41.54
CA PRO A 424 22.20 -37.88 -42.08
C PRO A 424 23.12 -37.95 -43.35
N ALA A 425 23.24 -39.17 -43.90
CA ALA A 425 23.79 -39.62 -45.21
C ALA A 425 25.33 -39.79 -45.33
N GLY A 426 25.96 -40.87 -45.79
CA GLY A 426 25.56 -42.17 -46.38
C GLY A 426 26.04 -42.34 -47.83
N SER A 427 27.04 -43.19 -48.13
CA SER A 427 27.13 -43.97 -49.40
C SER A 427 28.32 -44.96 -49.49
N THR A 428 28.04 -46.19 -49.90
CA THR A 428 28.68 -46.92 -51.02
C THR A 428 27.53 -47.61 -51.77
N ASN A 429 27.24 -47.32 -53.05
CA ASN A 429 27.81 -47.99 -54.23
C ASN A 429 27.90 -49.52 -54.04
N GLY A 430 27.20 -50.38 -54.79
CA GLY A 430 26.59 -50.24 -56.14
C GLY A 430 25.03 -50.26 -56.25
N PRO A 431 24.47 -50.24 -57.49
CA PRO A 431 23.56 -49.18 -57.98
C PRO A 431 22.29 -49.71 -58.71
N PRO A 432 21.58 -48.95 -59.58
CA PRO A 432 20.95 -47.63 -59.45
C PRO A 432 19.40 -47.71 -59.61
N LEU A 433 18.66 -46.62 -59.33
CA LEU A 433 17.68 -45.98 -60.24
C LEU A 433 16.78 -44.96 -59.50
N GLN A 434 16.96 -43.72 -59.94
CA GLN A 434 16.11 -42.52 -59.88
C GLN A 434 14.64 -42.75 -60.39
N PRO A 435 13.74 -41.75 -60.43
CA PRO A 435 13.41 -40.64 -59.52
C PRO A 435 11.83 -40.51 -59.37
N PRO A 436 11.18 -39.32 -59.31
CA PRO A 436 10.69 -38.67 -58.09
C PRO A 436 9.16 -38.31 -58.13
N ARG A 437 8.72 -37.51 -57.13
CA ARG A 437 7.60 -36.51 -57.20
C ARG A 437 6.18 -36.98 -56.74
N PRO A 438 5.21 -36.05 -56.52
CA PRO A 438 4.54 -35.74 -55.24
C PRO A 438 2.98 -35.95 -55.36
N PRO A 439 2.03 -35.20 -54.72
CA PRO A 439 1.81 -34.67 -53.36
C PRO A 439 0.38 -35.06 -52.79
N ILE A 440 -0.03 -34.40 -51.68
CA ILE A 440 -1.42 -34.03 -51.25
C ILE A 440 -2.32 -35.09 -50.54
N GLN A 441 -3.18 -34.52 -49.66
CA GLN A 441 -4.52 -34.94 -49.21
C GLN A 441 -4.53 -35.81 -47.95
N THR A 442 -5.43 -35.72 -46.96
CA THR A 442 -6.65 -34.95 -46.62
C THR A 442 -7.00 -35.41 -45.17
N GLY A 443 -7.80 -34.68 -44.38
CA GLY A 443 -8.38 -35.24 -43.13
C GLY A 443 -9.39 -36.39 -43.38
N PRO A 444 -10.26 -36.81 -42.44
CA PRO A 444 -10.50 -36.35 -41.05
C PRO A 444 -10.68 -37.50 -40.00
N SER A 445 -10.99 -37.08 -38.76
CA SER A 445 -11.71 -37.76 -37.64
C SER A 445 -11.43 -39.23 -37.29
N ASP A 446 -11.14 -39.51 -36.00
CA ASP A 446 -12.05 -40.30 -35.18
C ASP A 446 -11.67 -40.29 -33.68
N HIS A 447 -12.72 -40.33 -32.86
CA HIS A 447 -12.66 -40.51 -31.41
C HIS A 447 -12.10 -41.89 -31.04
N ILE A 448 -11.19 -41.95 -30.06
CA ILE A 448 -10.85 -43.19 -29.34
C ILE A 448 -10.80 -42.87 -27.83
N GLU A 449 -11.66 -43.54 -27.06
CA GLU A 449 -11.59 -43.63 -25.60
C GLU A 449 -10.30 -44.36 -25.17
N PRO A 450 -9.61 -43.92 -24.09
CA PRO A 450 -8.42 -44.63 -23.64
C PRO A 450 -8.76 -45.79 -22.68
N SER A 451 -8.18 -46.96 -22.98
CA SER A 451 -8.12 -48.16 -22.15
C SER A 451 -7.40 -47.94 -20.81
N PRO A 452 -7.72 -48.73 -19.76
CA PRO A 452 -7.15 -48.58 -18.43
C PRO A 452 -5.77 -49.25 -18.35
N GLY A 453 -4.70 -48.45 -18.43
CA GLY A 453 -3.35 -48.97 -18.34
C GLY A 453 -2.24 -47.94 -18.54
N ASP A 454 -2.31 -46.78 -17.88
CA ASP A 454 -1.18 -45.86 -17.77
C ASP A 454 -1.29 -45.11 -16.43
N ILE A 455 -0.68 -45.67 -15.38
CA ILE A 455 -0.22 -44.88 -14.24
C ILE A 455 1.17 -44.39 -14.65
N PRO A 456 1.39 -43.10 -14.94
CA PRO A 456 2.74 -42.61 -15.20
C PRO A 456 3.54 -42.76 -13.91
N ALA A 457 4.60 -43.58 -13.94
CA ALA A 457 5.57 -43.66 -12.85
C ALA A 457 6.10 -42.25 -12.56
N GLU A 458 5.89 -41.77 -11.33
CA GLU A 458 6.50 -40.55 -10.82
C GLU A 458 8.01 -40.65 -11.06
N ALA A 459 8.59 -39.68 -11.78
CA ALA A 459 10.04 -39.59 -11.90
C ALA A 459 10.64 -39.50 -10.49
N PRO A 460 11.73 -40.23 -10.17
CA PRO A 460 12.31 -40.21 -8.84
C PRO A 460 12.71 -38.76 -8.46
N PRO A 461 12.58 -38.37 -7.17
CA PRO A 461 13.01 -37.06 -6.67
C PRO A 461 14.45 -36.77 -7.11
N SER A 462 14.89 -35.49 -7.23
CA SER A 462 16.34 -35.30 -7.42
C SER A 462 17.06 -35.95 -6.28
N TYR A 463 18.19 -36.54 -6.62
CA TYR A 463 19.12 -37.17 -5.71
C TYR A 463 19.45 -36.29 -4.47
N GLU A 464 19.36 -34.96 -4.57
CA GLU A 464 19.49 -33.99 -3.46
C GLU A 464 18.29 -33.96 -2.51
N ASP A 465 17.06 -34.18 -3.01
CA ASP A 465 15.83 -34.28 -2.21
C ASP A 465 15.75 -35.65 -1.51
N ALA A 466 16.28 -36.72 -2.12
CA ALA A 466 16.40 -38.04 -1.48
C ALA A 466 17.42 -38.05 -0.31
N MET A 467 18.47 -37.24 -0.38
CA MET A 467 19.42 -37.05 0.74
C MET A 467 18.86 -36.17 1.87
N ALA A 468 17.93 -35.26 1.55
CA ALA A 468 17.31 -34.35 2.52
C ALA A 468 16.32 -35.04 3.47
N ASP A 469 15.71 -36.14 3.03
CA ASP A 469 14.76 -36.92 3.84
C ASP A 469 15.47 -37.75 4.94
N ASP A 470 16.76 -38.09 4.76
CA ASP A 470 17.58 -38.81 5.74
C ASP A 470 18.23 -37.90 6.81
N LEU A 471 18.18 -36.58 6.62
CA LEU A 471 18.62 -35.61 7.62
C LEU A 471 17.52 -35.44 8.67
N GLY A 472 17.75 -35.99 9.86
CA GLY A 472 16.91 -35.75 11.04
C GLY A 472 16.70 -34.25 11.31
N PRO A 473 15.69 -33.85 12.10
CA PRO A 473 15.44 -32.45 12.40
C PRO A 473 16.67 -31.81 13.05
N ILE A 474 17.36 -30.95 12.31
CA ILE A 474 18.46 -30.14 12.80
C ILE A 474 17.85 -28.79 13.20
N ASP A 475 17.85 -28.46 14.50
CA ASP A 475 17.53 -27.10 14.95
C ASP A 475 18.68 -26.18 14.51
N GLY A 476 18.50 -25.55 13.35
CA GLY A 476 19.43 -24.57 12.78
C GLY A 476 19.15 -23.14 13.25
N PRO A 477 20.05 -22.18 12.96
CA PRO A 477 19.87 -20.79 13.33
C PRO A 477 18.61 -20.21 12.68
N ARG A 478 17.66 -19.75 13.50
CA ARG A 478 16.45 -19.05 13.07
C ARG A 478 16.69 -17.54 13.10
N ARG A 479 16.39 -16.87 11.99
CA ARG A 479 16.51 -15.41 11.87
C ARG A 479 15.18 -14.85 11.40
N ASP A 480 14.73 -13.77 12.00
CA ASP A 480 13.50 -13.10 11.57
C ASP A 480 13.69 -12.54 10.16
N TYR A 481 12.73 -12.79 9.29
CA TYR A 481 12.69 -12.29 7.92
C TYR A 481 11.43 -11.44 7.73
N HIS A 482 11.63 -10.14 7.52
CA HIS A 482 10.54 -9.18 7.36
C HIS A 482 10.73 -8.36 6.08
N GLN A 483 9.92 -8.59 5.05
CA GLN A 483 9.99 -7.75 3.85
C GLN A 483 9.36 -6.38 4.10
N GLN A 484 10.07 -5.31 3.78
CA GLN A 484 9.52 -3.95 3.67
C GLN A 484 9.10 -3.66 2.22
N PRO A 485 8.09 -2.80 1.99
CA PRO A 485 7.79 -2.28 0.66
C PRO A 485 9.04 -1.59 0.07
N SER A 486 9.31 -1.80 -1.22
CA SER A 486 10.52 -1.32 -1.90
C SER A 486 10.78 0.18 -1.68
N GLN A 487 11.96 0.51 -1.16
CA GLN A 487 12.47 1.88 -1.14
C GLN A 487 13.11 2.21 -2.49
N THR A 488 12.56 3.17 -3.21
CA THR A 488 13.21 3.81 -4.37
C THR A 488 14.40 4.67 -3.91
N PRO A 489 15.51 4.75 -4.66
CA PRO A 489 16.70 5.48 -4.21
C PRO A 489 16.41 6.98 -4.00
N ILE A 490 16.62 7.47 -2.79
CA ILE A 490 16.53 8.89 -2.40
C ILE A 490 17.94 9.50 -2.51
N GLY A 491 18.06 10.60 -3.25
CA GLY A 491 19.30 11.38 -3.38
C GLY A 491 19.76 12.01 -2.06
N ASP A 492 21.07 12.29 -2.02
CA ASP A 492 21.90 12.56 -0.83
C ASP A 492 21.33 13.52 0.24
N VAL A 493 21.50 13.12 1.50
CA VAL A 493 21.15 13.85 2.72
C VAL A 493 22.35 14.69 3.19
N LYS A 494 22.18 16.02 3.25
CA LYS A 494 23.08 16.93 3.99
C LYS A 494 22.70 16.96 5.47
N GLY A 495 23.66 16.65 6.34
CA GLY A 495 23.56 16.75 7.80
C GLY A 495 23.63 18.19 8.31
N SER A 496 22.96 18.44 9.43
CA SER A 496 22.89 19.70 10.19
C SER A 496 23.89 19.73 11.35
N GLY A 497 24.52 20.88 11.58
CA GLY A 497 25.14 21.28 12.85
C GLY A 497 25.06 22.81 12.98
N ASN A 498 24.55 23.29 14.11
CA ASN A 498 24.35 24.71 14.45
C ASN A 498 25.68 25.40 14.85
N ASP A 499 25.93 26.61 14.35
CA ASP A 499 26.01 27.86 15.14
C ASP A 499 26.13 29.10 14.21
N SER A 500 25.52 30.20 14.61
CA SER A 500 25.27 31.46 13.84
C SER A 500 26.38 32.52 14.06
N PRO A 501 26.27 33.78 13.56
CA PRO A 501 25.99 34.28 12.20
C PRO A 501 27.11 35.24 11.69
N ILE A 502 27.17 35.56 10.39
CA ILE A 502 27.47 36.91 9.84
C ILE A 502 27.24 36.89 8.30
N SER A 503 26.71 38.00 7.82
CA SER A 503 26.11 38.34 6.53
C SER A 503 27.04 38.41 5.29
N THR A 504 26.57 37.84 4.16
CA THR A 504 26.67 38.25 2.72
C THR A 504 27.99 38.81 2.13
N PRO A 505 28.40 38.50 0.86
CA PRO A 505 27.53 38.60 -0.33
C PRO A 505 27.69 37.53 -1.43
N LYS A 506 26.67 37.48 -2.30
CA LYS A 506 26.60 36.73 -3.56
C LYS A 506 27.83 36.97 -4.44
N LEU A 507 28.43 35.89 -4.96
CA LEU A 507 28.96 35.87 -6.33
C LEU A 507 28.51 34.57 -7.00
N ALA A 508 27.86 34.73 -8.15
CA ALA A 508 27.41 33.66 -9.01
C ALA A 508 28.60 33.05 -9.76
N THR A 509 28.69 31.72 -9.76
CA THR A 509 29.32 30.96 -10.83
C THR A 509 28.48 29.71 -11.09
N SER A 510 27.71 29.79 -12.16
CA SER A 510 27.07 28.65 -12.80
C SER A 510 28.14 27.72 -13.37
N ALA A 511 28.12 26.44 -12.99
CA ALA A 511 28.68 25.37 -13.80
C ALA A 511 27.78 24.14 -13.65
N PHE A 512 27.35 23.63 -14.79
CA PHE A 512 26.27 22.69 -15.01
C PHE A 512 26.62 21.30 -14.48
N SER A 513 25.67 20.66 -13.80
CA SER A 513 25.65 19.21 -13.60
C SER A 513 24.23 18.71 -13.81
N THR A 514 24.02 18.19 -15.02
CA THR A 514 22.82 17.48 -15.43
C THR A 514 22.77 16.12 -14.74
N SER A 515 22.05 16.05 -13.61
CA SER A 515 21.13 14.94 -13.43
C SER A 515 20.32 14.86 -14.73
N ALA A 516 20.27 13.70 -15.38
CA ALA A 516 19.19 13.45 -16.33
C ALA A 516 17.90 13.43 -15.51
N LYS A 517 17.40 14.62 -15.16
CA LYS A 517 15.97 14.86 -14.99
C LYS A 517 15.36 14.17 -16.20
N ALA A 518 14.37 13.31 -16.00
CA ALA A 518 13.43 13.07 -17.08
C ALA A 518 12.92 14.47 -17.45
N MET A 519 13.45 15.03 -18.53
CA MET A 519 13.06 16.35 -18.97
C MET A 519 11.56 16.25 -19.21
N ALA A 520 10.80 17.24 -18.76
CA ALA A 520 9.39 17.31 -19.06
C ALA A 520 9.26 17.23 -20.59
N GLN A 521 8.77 16.10 -21.07
CA GLN A 521 8.66 15.75 -22.46
C GLN A 521 7.28 16.16 -22.95
N GLU A 522 7.20 16.45 -24.24
CA GLU A 522 5.93 16.70 -24.88
C GLU A 522 5.35 15.38 -25.35
N TYR A 523 4.16 15.07 -24.89
CA TYR A 523 3.42 13.90 -25.31
C TYR A 523 2.20 14.34 -26.10
N LYS A 524 2.02 13.78 -27.30
CA LYS A 524 0.85 14.03 -28.11
C LYS A 524 -0.37 13.37 -27.45
N ILE A 525 -1.51 14.05 -27.51
CA ILE A 525 -2.79 13.50 -27.07
C ILE A 525 -3.38 12.69 -28.22
N LYS A 526 -3.76 11.44 -27.93
CA LYS A 526 -4.22 10.49 -28.93
C LYS A 526 -5.52 10.97 -29.57
N GLY A 527 -5.51 11.11 -30.90
CA GLY A 527 -6.69 11.42 -31.69
C GLY A 527 -7.28 12.83 -31.49
N LEU A 528 -6.53 13.78 -30.90
CA LEU A 528 -6.99 15.15 -30.68
C LEU A 528 -6.19 16.16 -31.54
N SER A 529 -6.87 16.81 -32.48
CA SER A 529 -6.29 17.79 -33.41
C SER A 529 -6.30 19.22 -32.89
N SER A 530 -7.29 19.58 -32.06
CA SER A 530 -7.53 20.94 -31.56
C SER A 530 -8.13 20.94 -30.15
N LEU A 531 -7.96 22.06 -29.42
CA LEU A 531 -8.54 22.28 -28.08
C LEU A 531 -9.98 22.80 -28.11
N ASP A 532 -10.88 22.11 -28.82
CA ASP A 532 -12.28 22.48 -28.97
C ASP A 532 -13.13 21.97 -27.80
N LEU A 533 -12.99 22.64 -26.66
CA LEU A 533 -13.77 22.43 -25.45
C LEU A 533 -14.57 23.70 -25.14
N LYS A 534 -15.86 23.54 -24.82
CA LYS A 534 -16.68 24.64 -24.28
C LYS A 534 -16.31 24.90 -22.83
N SER A 535 -16.47 26.13 -22.36
CA SER A 535 -16.24 26.44 -20.94
C SER A 535 -17.11 25.55 -20.03
N GLY A 536 -16.52 24.97 -18.99
CA GLY A 536 -17.14 23.97 -18.12
C GLY A 536 -17.04 22.52 -18.61
N GLU A 537 -16.64 22.30 -19.87
CA GLU A 537 -16.44 20.96 -20.44
C GLU A 537 -15.18 20.31 -19.86
N LYS A 538 -15.25 18.99 -19.69
CA LYS A 538 -14.12 18.15 -19.33
C LYS A 538 -14.02 16.99 -20.31
N ARG A 539 -12.81 16.64 -20.72
CA ARG A 539 -12.56 15.52 -21.64
C ARG A 539 -11.37 14.70 -21.12
N GLU A 540 -11.64 13.45 -20.77
CA GLU A 540 -10.57 12.49 -20.48
C GLU A 540 -9.94 12.06 -21.80
N VAL A 541 -8.61 12.08 -21.85
CA VAL A 541 -7.84 11.78 -23.05
C VAL A 541 -6.69 10.84 -22.73
N GLU A 542 -6.33 10.00 -23.69
CA GLU A 542 -5.17 9.12 -23.64
C GLU A 542 -3.93 9.84 -24.20
N ILE A 543 -2.78 9.54 -23.62
CA ILE A 543 -1.51 10.11 -24.02
C ILE A 543 -0.76 9.13 -24.92
N GLU A 544 -0.39 9.56 -26.13
CA GLU A 544 0.33 8.71 -27.08
C GLU A 544 1.69 8.29 -26.50
N GLY A 545 2.01 7.00 -26.61
CA GLY A 545 3.26 6.44 -26.11
C GLY A 545 3.32 6.19 -24.59
N ILE A 546 2.26 6.49 -23.84
CA ILE A 546 2.18 6.17 -22.40
C ILE A 546 1.03 5.21 -22.16
N GLU A 547 1.35 3.93 -21.93
CA GLU A 547 0.34 2.91 -21.59
C GLU A 547 -0.43 3.29 -20.33
N ASN A 548 -1.77 3.27 -20.40
CA ASN A 548 -2.70 3.73 -19.36
C ASN A 548 -2.49 5.19 -18.91
N GLY A 549 -1.69 5.97 -19.65
CA GLY A 549 -1.46 7.39 -19.39
C GLY A 549 -2.70 8.20 -19.76
N LYS A 550 -3.45 8.65 -18.75
CA LYS A 550 -4.66 9.44 -18.93
C LYS A 550 -4.53 10.81 -18.29
N VAL A 551 -5.08 11.81 -18.97
CA VAL A 551 -5.18 13.19 -18.49
C VAL A 551 -6.61 13.69 -18.68
N LEU A 552 -7.05 14.58 -17.81
CA LEU A 552 -8.30 15.32 -17.96
C LEU A 552 -7.98 16.70 -18.52
N LEU A 553 -8.55 17.01 -19.67
CA LEU A 553 -8.65 18.38 -20.16
C LEU A 553 -9.90 19.02 -19.52
N ALA A 554 -9.75 20.22 -18.97
CA ALA A 554 -10.81 20.96 -18.30
C ALA A 554 -10.78 22.42 -18.78
N LYS A 555 -11.89 22.92 -19.34
CA LYS A 555 -11.97 24.29 -19.86
C LYS A 555 -12.62 25.22 -18.83
N VAL A 556 -11.93 26.31 -18.48
CA VAL A 556 -12.41 27.35 -17.55
C VAL A 556 -12.21 28.71 -18.19
N GLY A 557 -13.31 29.44 -18.42
CA GLY A 557 -13.31 30.59 -19.31
C GLY A 557 -12.73 30.20 -20.67
N ASP A 558 -11.76 30.97 -21.15
CA ASP A 558 -11.03 30.71 -22.41
C ASP A 558 -9.82 29.79 -22.24
N LYS A 559 -9.49 29.37 -21.01
CA LYS A 559 -8.28 28.60 -20.72
C LYS A 559 -8.56 27.11 -20.58
N THR A 560 -7.79 26.29 -21.31
CA THR A 560 -7.78 24.84 -21.12
C THR A 560 -6.70 24.46 -20.12
N HIS A 561 -7.07 23.61 -19.17
CA HIS A 561 -6.20 23.03 -18.16
C HIS A 561 -6.05 21.53 -18.43
N ALA A 562 -4.84 21.01 -18.31
CA ALA A 562 -4.59 19.57 -18.32
C ALA A 562 -4.19 19.12 -16.91
N VAL A 563 -4.92 18.17 -16.34
CA VAL A 563 -4.68 17.65 -14.98
C VAL A 563 -4.80 16.13 -14.92
N SER A 564 -4.43 15.49 -13.82
CA SER A 564 -4.64 14.03 -13.64
C SER A 564 -6.08 13.62 -13.93
N ALA A 565 -6.27 12.44 -14.55
CA ALA A 565 -7.59 11.97 -14.96
C ALA A 565 -8.46 11.45 -13.80
N ASN A 566 -7.83 10.92 -12.75
CA ASN A 566 -8.54 10.33 -11.61
C ASN A 566 -8.26 11.08 -10.31
N CYS A 567 -9.22 11.03 -9.39
CA CYS A 567 -9.10 11.59 -8.05
C CYS A 567 -8.04 10.82 -7.25
N THR A 568 -7.13 11.53 -6.60
CA THR A 568 -6.05 10.97 -5.78
C THR A 568 -6.51 10.32 -4.47
N HIS A 569 -7.79 10.44 -4.10
CA HIS A 569 -8.37 9.73 -2.95
C HIS A 569 -8.52 8.24 -3.25
N TYR A 570 -9.58 7.82 -3.96
CA TYR A 570 -9.85 6.42 -4.32
C TYR A 570 -9.97 6.20 -5.85
N GLY A 571 -9.35 7.06 -6.66
CA GLY A 571 -9.26 6.82 -8.11
C GLY A 571 -10.54 7.10 -8.90
N ALA A 572 -11.52 7.81 -8.34
CA ALA A 572 -12.73 8.21 -9.06
C ALA A 572 -12.39 8.98 -10.35
N PRO A 573 -12.96 8.62 -11.53
CA PRO A 573 -12.72 9.37 -12.75
C PRO A 573 -13.20 10.82 -12.64
N LEU A 574 -12.30 11.79 -12.76
CA LEU A 574 -12.63 13.21 -12.58
C LEU A 574 -13.42 13.79 -13.76
N LYS A 575 -13.50 13.09 -14.90
CA LYS A 575 -14.43 13.42 -15.98
C LYS A 575 -15.90 13.40 -15.53
N LEU A 576 -16.22 12.57 -14.53
CA LEU A 576 -17.56 12.51 -13.92
C LEU A 576 -17.78 13.62 -12.89
N GLY A 577 -16.73 14.34 -12.49
CA GLY A 577 -16.79 15.40 -11.49
C GLY A 577 -17.47 16.68 -11.98
N VAL A 578 -17.70 17.59 -11.04
CA VAL A 578 -18.32 18.90 -11.32
C VAL A 578 -17.21 19.93 -11.45
N LEU A 579 -17.12 20.59 -12.60
CA LEU A 579 -16.19 21.68 -12.84
C LEU A 579 -16.95 22.99 -12.75
N THR A 580 -16.45 23.90 -11.94
CA THR A 580 -17.07 25.20 -11.70
C THR A 580 -16.30 26.32 -12.42
N PRO A 581 -16.93 27.47 -12.70
CA PRO A 581 -16.30 28.53 -13.51
C PRO A 581 -15.08 29.23 -12.87
N ASP A 582 -14.89 29.11 -11.55
CA ASP A 582 -13.70 29.54 -10.82
C ASP A 582 -12.58 28.47 -10.80
N GLY A 583 -12.76 27.36 -11.52
CA GLY A 583 -11.75 26.33 -11.71
C GLY A 583 -11.67 25.30 -10.58
N ARG A 584 -12.68 25.21 -9.74
CA ARG A 584 -12.80 24.13 -8.75
C ARG A 584 -13.45 22.90 -9.38
N LEU A 585 -12.78 21.76 -9.24
CA LEU A 585 -13.19 20.45 -9.75
C LEU A 585 -13.51 19.49 -8.59
N THR A 586 -14.79 19.20 -8.43
CA THR A 586 -15.33 18.37 -7.34
C THR A 586 -15.52 16.93 -7.79
N CYS A 587 -14.91 15.99 -7.07
CA CYS A 587 -14.99 14.55 -7.31
C CYS A 587 -16.38 13.99 -7.02
N ALA A 588 -16.97 13.33 -8.02
CA ALA A 588 -18.34 12.79 -7.96
C ALA A 588 -18.59 11.79 -6.81
N TRP A 589 -17.56 11.04 -6.38
CA TRP A 589 -17.75 9.97 -5.39
C TRP A 589 -17.64 10.43 -3.95
N HIS A 590 -16.68 11.29 -3.62
CA HIS A 590 -16.34 11.56 -2.20
C HIS A 590 -16.22 13.05 -1.89
N GLY A 591 -16.46 13.93 -2.87
CA GLY A 591 -16.45 15.38 -2.65
C GLY A 591 -15.07 16.03 -2.52
N THR A 592 -13.97 15.31 -2.80
CA THR A 592 -12.65 15.97 -2.92
C THR A 592 -12.72 17.08 -3.94
N CYS A 593 -12.21 18.24 -3.61
CA CYS A 593 -12.17 19.37 -4.54
C CYS A 593 -10.73 19.73 -4.87
N PHE A 594 -10.46 19.91 -6.16
CA PHE A 594 -9.15 20.32 -6.66
C PHE A 594 -9.25 21.65 -7.41
N ASN A 595 -8.21 22.46 -7.32
CA ASN A 595 -8.08 23.63 -8.18
C ASN A 595 -7.45 23.21 -9.51
N VAL A 596 -8.13 23.33 -10.66
CA VAL A 596 -7.56 22.89 -11.95
C VAL A 596 -6.42 23.80 -12.43
N ALA A 597 -6.28 25.00 -11.87
CA ALA A 597 -5.20 25.92 -12.19
C ALA A 597 -3.90 25.60 -11.44
N SER A 598 -3.92 24.93 -10.29
CA SER A 598 -2.70 24.54 -9.57
C SER A 598 -2.52 23.02 -9.39
N GLY A 599 -3.63 22.27 -9.45
CA GLY A 599 -3.73 20.87 -9.07
C GLY A 599 -3.89 20.65 -7.56
N ASP A 600 -3.91 21.70 -6.76
CA ASP A 600 -3.95 21.59 -5.30
C ASP A 600 -5.29 21.07 -4.79
N VAL A 601 -5.24 20.36 -3.67
CA VAL A 601 -6.45 19.97 -2.92
C VAL A 601 -7.01 21.22 -2.25
N GLU A 602 -8.23 21.60 -2.61
CA GLU A 602 -8.97 22.63 -1.89
C GLU A 602 -9.68 22.01 -0.68
N ASP A 603 -10.40 20.90 -0.92
CA ASP A 603 -11.20 20.21 0.10
C ASP A 603 -10.91 18.70 0.08
N ALA A 604 -10.96 18.12 1.28
CA ALA A 604 -10.81 16.70 1.60
C ALA A 604 -11.81 15.80 0.84
N PRO A 605 -11.61 14.46 0.76
CA PRO A 605 -10.67 13.65 1.54
C PRO A 605 -9.31 13.33 0.91
N ALA A 606 -9.02 13.76 -0.33
CA ALA A 606 -7.71 13.47 -0.90
C ALA A 606 -6.58 14.11 -0.09
N LEU A 607 -5.50 13.35 0.06
CA LEU A 607 -4.28 13.81 0.70
C LEU A 607 -3.23 14.27 -0.31
N ASP A 608 -3.31 13.87 -1.58
CA ASP A 608 -2.34 14.30 -2.58
C ASP A 608 -2.99 15.21 -3.63
N PRO A 609 -2.31 16.26 -4.10
CA PRO A 609 -2.77 17.05 -5.22
C PRO A 609 -2.78 16.22 -6.51
N ILE A 610 -3.67 16.59 -7.43
CA ILE A 610 -3.57 16.12 -8.81
C ILE A 610 -2.39 16.79 -9.50
N ALA A 611 -1.78 16.10 -10.46
CA ALA A 611 -0.77 16.72 -11.29
C ALA A 611 -1.42 17.70 -12.27
N LYS A 612 -0.69 18.78 -12.59
CA LYS A 612 -1.05 19.74 -13.63
C LYS A 612 0.02 19.69 -14.73
N PHE A 613 -0.43 19.71 -15.97
CA PHE A 613 0.41 19.68 -17.15
C PHE A 613 0.18 20.95 -17.97
N GLU A 614 1.24 21.42 -18.63
CA GLU A 614 1.11 22.44 -19.68
C GLU A 614 0.45 21.78 -20.89
N VAL A 615 -0.50 22.46 -21.53
CA VAL A 615 -1.21 21.98 -22.72
C VAL A 615 -0.97 22.95 -23.87
N MET A 616 -0.69 22.42 -25.05
CA MET A 616 -0.26 23.18 -26.23
C MET A 616 -0.90 22.61 -27.50
N GLU A 617 -1.23 23.47 -28.46
CA GLU A 617 -1.65 23.07 -29.79
C GLU A 617 -0.56 23.44 -30.79
N LYS A 618 -0.08 22.46 -31.57
CA LYS A 618 0.93 22.68 -32.60
C LYS A 618 0.89 21.60 -33.66
N SER A 619 1.25 21.95 -34.90
CA SER A 619 1.36 21.01 -36.02
C SER A 619 0.12 20.13 -36.24
N GLY A 620 -1.09 20.69 -36.02
CA GLY A 620 -2.36 19.97 -36.18
C GLY A 620 -2.65 18.92 -35.10
N GLY A 621 -2.01 19.01 -33.93
CA GLY A 621 -2.27 18.13 -32.79
C GLY A 621 -2.17 18.85 -31.44
N VAL A 622 -2.76 18.24 -30.42
CA VAL A 622 -2.68 18.71 -29.04
C VAL A 622 -1.63 17.91 -28.27
N TYR A 623 -0.84 18.60 -27.46
CA TYR A 623 0.26 18.04 -26.67
C TYR A 623 0.13 18.45 -25.21
N ILE A 624 0.61 17.60 -24.31
CA ILE A 624 0.91 17.99 -22.92
C ILE A 624 2.41 17.94 -22.66
N LYS A 625 2.90 18.77 -21.75
CA LYS A 625 4.27 18.70 -21.26
C LYS A 625 4.29 18.20 -19.82
N GLY A 626 5.04 17.13 -19.56
CA GLY A 626 5.12 16.51 -18.24
C GLY A 626 6.16 15.40 -18.16
N GLU A 627 6.28 14.80 -16.98
CA GLU A 627 7.09 13.59 -16.77
C GLU A 627 6.18 12.35 -16.87
N GLU A 628 6.61 11.32 -17.60
CA GLU A 628 5.86 10.06 -17.75
C GLU A 628 5.50 9.43 -16.41
N SER A 629 6.41 9.45 -15.44
CA SER A 629 6.21 8.93 -14.09
C SER A 629 5.06 9.64 -13.37
N VAL A 630 4.92 10.95 -13.54
CA VAL A 630 3.85 11.77 -12.94
C VAL A 630 2.52 11.52 -13.64
N ILE A 631 2.53 11.35 -14.97
CA ILE A 631 1.34 10.98 -15.75
C ILE A 631 0.83 9.60 -15.28
N LYS A 632 1.71 8.60 -15.20
CA LYS A 632 1.38 7.24 -14.74
C LYS A 632 0.94 7.19 -13.27
N ALA A 633 1.58 7.97 -12.40
CA ALA A 633 1.23 8.02 -10.98
C ALA A 633 -0.14 8.68 -10.72
N ASN A 634 -0.67 9.45 -11.69
CA ASN A 634 -1.94 10.19 -11.59
C ASN A 634 -2.00 11.09 -10.33
N ARG A 635 -0.86 11.64 -9.91
CA ARG A 635 -0.76 12.55 -8.75
C ARG A 635 0.55 13.32 -8.78
N ARG A 636 0.60 14.43 -8.04
CA ARG A 636 1.86 15.11 -7.70
C ARG A 636 2.17 14.88 -6.21
N GLN A 637 3.44 14.80 -5.86
CA GLN A 637 3.83 14.76 -4.44
C GLN A 637 3.47 16.09 -3.76
N SER A 638 2.84 16.01 -2.60
CA SER A 638 2.48 17.17 -1.78
C SER A 638 3.74 17.87 -1.25
N ASN A 639 3.75 19.20 -1.26
CA ASN A 639 4.87 19.99 -0.72
C ASN A 639 4.76 20.10 0.81
N THR A 640 5.09 19.02 1.53
CA THR A 640 4.96 18.96 2.99
C THR A 640 6.30 18.91 3.73
N LYS A 641 7.41 18.80 2.99
CA LYS A 641 8.76 18.74 3.57
C LYS A 641 9.05 19.98 4.39
N CYS A 642 9.45 19.78 5.65
CA CYS A 642 9.70 20.87 6.58
C CYS A 642 10.88 20.57 7.48
N SER A 643 11.60 21.63 7.85
CA SER A 643 12.48 21.65 9.01
C SER A 643 11.92 22.71 9.95
N THR A 644 11.72 22.35 11.22
CA THR A 644 11.06 23.20 12.22
C THR A 644 11.87 24.47 12.48
N GLN A 645 11.19 25.62 12.55
CA GLN A 645 11.77 26.93 12.82
C GLN A 645 10.80 27.79 13.66
N GLY A 646 11.37 28.70 14.44
CA GLY A 646 10.61 29.69 15.21
C GLY A 646 9.99 29.14 16.50
N PRO A 647 9.36 30.01 17.30
CA PRO A 647 8.82 29.66 18.62
C PRO A 647 7.41 29.06 18.57
N GLU A 648 6.77 29.02 17.39
CA GLU A 648 5.39 28.55 17.25
C GLU A 648 5.29 27.03 17.46
N LYS A 649 4.30 26.62 18.27
CA LYS A 649 4.05 25.23 18.64
C LYS A 649 2.57 24.91 18.49
N VAL A 650 2.25 24.00 17.58
CA VAL A 650 0.90 23.45 17.44
C VAL A 650 0.85 22.10 18.15
N VAL A 651 -0.04 21.98 19.13
CA VAL A 651 -0.37 20.68 19.74
C VAL A 651 -1.75 20.27 19.23
N VAL A 652 -1.86 19.03 18.75
CA VAL A 652 -3.11 18.42 18.29
C VAL A 652 -3.46 17.28 19.22
N VAL A 653 -4.63 17.35 19.87
CA VAL A 653 -5.13 16.31 20.78
C VAL A 653 -6.14 15.44 20.03
N GLY A 654 -5.73 14.22 19.66
CA GLY A 654 -6.47 13.27 18.84
C GLY A 654 -5.81 13.02 17.48
N GLY A 655 -5.76 11.76 17.03
CA GLY A 655 -5.09 11.31 15.80
C GLY A 655 -6.00 10.96 14.62
N GLY A 656 -7.20 11.56 14.53
CA GLY A 656 -8.20 11.24 13.50
C GLY A 656 -8.10 12.03 12.19
N SER A 657 -9.15 11.94 11.35
CA SER A 657 -9.26 12.65 10.07
C SER A 657 -9.03 14.16 10.17
N GLY A 658 -9.60 14.79 11.21
CA GLY A 658 -9.43 16.23 11.44
C GLY A 658 -7.97 16.61 11.73
N ALA A 659 -7.30 15.82 12.56
CA ALA A 659 -5.87 16.01 12.83
C ALA A 659 -5.04 15.88 11.56
N MET A 660 -5.32 14.85 10.74
CA MET A 660 -4.64 14.67 9.44
C MET A 660 -4.87 15.87 8.51
N GLY A 661 -6.12 16.33 8.40
CA GLY A 661 -6.46 17.53 7.62
C GLY A 661 -5.70 18.77 8.08
N ALA A 662 -5.59 18.98 9.40
CA ALA A 662 -4.89 20.12 9.99
C ALA A 662 -3.37 20.06 9.74
N VAL A 663 -2.70 18.98 10.14
CA VAL A 663 -1.23 18.92 10.04
C VAL A 663 -0.76 18.89 8.60
N GLN A 664 -1.54 18.28 7.69
CA GLN A 664 -1.22 18.31 6.28
C GLN A 664 -1.34 19.72 5.71
N ALA A 665 -2.46 20.40 5.94
CA ALA A 665 -2.68 21.74 5.42
C ALA A 665 -1.70 22.77 6.02
N LEU A 666 -1.32 22.63 7.30
CA LEU A 666 -0.28 23.45 7.91
C LEU A 666 1.03 23.37 7.11
N ARG A 667 1.46 22.15 6.75
CA ARG A 667 2.69 21.95 5.99
C ARG A 667 2.57 22.38 4.54
N GLU A 668 1.45 22.09 3.87
CA GLU A 668 1.16 22.54 2.50
C GLU A 668 1.19 24.08 2.38
N GLN A 669 0.70 24.78 3.40
CA GLN A 669 0.66 26.25 3.46
C GLN A 669 1.94 26.87 4.04
N GLY A 670 2.96 26.06 4.31
CA GLY A 670 4.29 26.53 4.67
C GLY A 670 4.52 26.84 6.16
N PHE A 671 3.63 26.43 7.06
CA PHE A 671 3.84 26.57 8.52
C PHE A 671 5.14 25.89 8.95
N LYS A 672 6.01 26.64 9.65
CA LYS A 672 7.35 26.17 10.06
C LYS A 672 7.47 25.82 11.54
N GLY A 673 6.49 26.14 12.37
CA GLY A 673 6.49 25.79 13.79
C GLY A 673 6.44 24.29 14.06
N SER A 674 6.71 23.90 15.30
CA SER A 674 6.65 22.49 15.73
C SER A 674 5.19 22.01 15.74
N VAL A 675 4.98 20.75 15.39
CA VAL A 675 3.64 20.12 15.39
C VAL A 675 3.74 18.78 16.10
N THR A 676 2.95 18.61 17.16
CA THR A 676 2.87 17.36 17.92
C THR A 676 1.43 16.88 17.95
N ILE A 677 1.18 15.64 17.54
CA ILE A 677 -0.10 14.95 17.65
C ILE A 677 -0.04 14.02 18.85
N ILE A 678 -0.98 14.14 19.79
CA ILE A 678 -1.10 13.27 20.96
C ILE A 678 -2.38 12.44 20.78
N SER A 679 -2.27 11.11 20.79
CA SER A 679 -3.39 10.21 20.51
C SER A 679 -3.34 8.98 21.41
N THR A 680 -4.50 8.52 21.87
CA THR A 680 -4.63 7.28 22.66
C THR A 680 -4.39 6.03 21.80
N GLU A 681 -4.62 6.11 20.49
CA GLU A 681 -4.34 5.01 19.57
C GLU A 681 -2.83 4.97 19.26
N PRO A 682 -2.16 3.81 19.41
CA PRO A 682 -0.71 3.67 19.17
C PRO A 682 -0.34 3.65 17.68
N ASN A 683 -1.33 3.77 16.80
CA ASN A 683 -1.15 3.75 15.36
C ASN A 683 -1.01 5.18 14.83
N LEU A 684 -0.35 5.32 13.67
CA LEU A 684 -0.46 6.54 12.89
C LEU A 684 -1.93 6.81 12.51
N PRO A 685 -2.32 8.06 12.23
CA PRO A 685 -3.65 8.38 11.70
C PRO A 685 -4.10 7.42 10.60
N ILE A 686 -5.27 6.79 10.79
CA ILE A 686 -5.86 5.77 9.91
C ILE A 686 -7.16 6.26 9.26
N ASP A 687 -7.55 5.67 8.14
CA ASP A 687 -8.87 5.77 7.54
C ASP A 687 -9.88 4.92 8.32
N ARG A 688 -10.55 5.56 9.30
CA ARG A 688 -11.51 4.89 10.16
C ARG A 688 -12.74 4.38 9.40
N THR A 689 -13.03 4.90 8.21
CA THR A 689 -14.20 4.49 7.43
C THR A 689 -14.10 3.05 6.93
N LYS A 690 -12.88 2.49 6.87
CA LYS A 690 -12.62 1.10 6.49
C LYS A 690 -12.97 0.09 7.58
N LEU A 691 -13.04 0.52 8.84
CA LEU A 691 -13.27 -0.35 9.99
C LEU A 691 -14.68 -0.93 10.00
N SER A 692 -15.70 -0.18 9.57
CA SER A 692 -17.11 -0.63 9.55
C SER A 692 -17.54 -1.22 8.20
N LYS A 693 -16.98 -0.74 7.09
CA LYS A 693 -17.41 -1.13 5.73
C LYS A 693 -16.80 -2.46 5.27
N ALA A 694 -15.48 -2.58 5.41
CA ALA A 694 -14.73 -3.73 4.93
C ALA A 694 -14.08 -4.53 6.07
N LEU A 695 -14.32 -4.11 7.32
CA LEU A 695 -13.74 -4.72 8.53
C LEU A 695 -12.21 -4.90 8.42
N ILE A 696 -11.51 -3.92 7.85
CA ILE A 696 -10.05 -4.02 7.66
C ILE A 696 -9.34 -3.67 8.98
N ALA A 697 -8.73 -4.67 9.60
CA ALA A 697 -7.91 -4.51 10.81
C ALA A 697 -6.40 -4.35 10.53
N ASP A 698 -5.96 -4.55 9.29
CA ASP A 698 -4.56 -4.41 8.90
C ASP A 698 -4.19 -2.93 8.78
N LYS A 699 -3.46 -2.42 9.78
CA LYS A 699 -3.04 -1.01 9.85
C LYS A 699 -2.34 -0.54 8.58
N SER A 700 -1.52 -1.39 7.95
CA SER A 700 -0.74 -1.02 6.76
C SER A 700 -1.60 -0.66 5.55
N LYS A 701 -2.86 -1.11 5.53
CA LYS A 701 -3.83 -0.86 4.45
C LYS A 701 -4.73 0.35 4.72
N ILE A 702 -4.71 0.88 5.94
CA ILE A 702 -5.61 1.96 6.35
C ILE A 702 -4.88 3.16 6.95
N GLU A 703 -3.57 3.11 7.20
CA GLU A 703 -2.77 4.29 7.53
C GLU A 703 -2.88 5.35 6.41
N LEU A 704 -3.19 6.60 6.79
CA LEU A 704 -3.39 7.70 5.85
C LEU A 704 -2.08 8.19 5.23
N ARG A 705 -0.98 8.07 5.97
CA ARG A 705 0.38 8.43 5.55
C ARG A 705 1.37 7.43 6.14
N PRO A 706 2.42 7.06 5.39
CA PRO A 706 3.49 6.24 5.93
C PRO A 706 4.31 7.01 6.98
N GLN A 707 4.97 6.29 7.89
CA GLN A 707 5.80 6.87 8.95
C GLN A 707 6.80 7.93 8.44
N ASP A 708 7.43 7.71 7.29
CA ASP A 708 8.44 8.61 6.74
C ASP A 708 7.86 9.97 6.31
N TRP A 709 6.58 10.03 5.98
CA TRP A 709 5.92 11.31 5.68
C TRP A 709 5.90 12.23 6.90
N TYR A 710 5.63 11.70 8.10
CA TYR A 710 5.64 12.47 9.36
C TYR A 710 7.05 12.98 9.68
N LYS A 711 8.08 12.14 9.50
CA LYS A 711 9.48 12.53 9.69
C LYS A 711 9.89 13.67 8.75
N ILE A 712 9.65 13.52 7.44
CA ILE A 712 10.01 14.52 6.42
C ILE A 712 9.22 15.82 6.60
N SER A 713 7.99 15.71 7.12
CA SER A 713 7.13 16.86 7.41
C SER A 713 7.38 17.45 8.81
N SER A 714 8.35 16.95 9.58
CA SER A 714 8.64 17.39 10.96
C SER A 714 7.39 17.42 11.84
N ILE A 715 6.62 16.33 11.85
CA ILE A 715 5.45 16.14 12.71
C ILE A 715 5.74 15.02 13.69
N GLU A 716 5.62 15.30 14.98
CA GLU A 716 5.76 14.33 16.05
C GLU A 716 4.41 13.67 16.34
N THR A 717 4.42 12.35 16.55
CA THR A 717 3.23 11.57 16.94
C THR A 717 3.51 10.85 18.26
N VAL A 718 2.70 11.12 19.27
CA VAL A 718 2.81 10.58 20.62
C VAL A 718 1.60 9.70 20.91
N SER A 719 1.87 8.46 21.34
CA SER A 719 0.83 7.53 21.82
C SER A 719 0.62 7.73 23.33
N ASP A 720 -0.31 8.60 23.70
CA ASP A 720 -0.63 8.92 25.09
C ASP A 720 -2.06 9.49 25.21
N GLU A 721 -2.62 9.45 26.42
CA GLU A 721 -3.93 10.01 26.73
C GLU A 721 -3.79 11.39 27.38
N VAL A 722 -4.52 12.38 26.88
CA VAL A 722 -4.58 13.70 27.52
C VAL A 722 -5.48 13.64 28.74
N SER A 723 -4.94 13.99 29.91
CA SER A 723 -5.64 13.96 31.19
C SER A 723 -6.29 15.30 31.52
N SER A 724 -5.66 16.41 31.17
CA SER A 724 -6.18 17.76 31.41
C SER A 724 -5.45 18.81 30.56
N ILE A 725 -6.01 20.02 30.50
CA ILE A 725 -5.40 21.18 29.82
C ILE A 725 -5.47 22.38 30.74
N ASN A 726 -4.35 23.09 30.86
CA ASN A 726 -4.33 24.44 31.44
C ASN A 726 -4.31 25.46 30.29
N PHE A 727 -5.44 26.11 30.06
CA PHE A 727 -5.60 27.11 29.00
C PHE A 727 -4.90 28.43 29.31
N GLN A 728 -4.72 28.78 30.59
CA GLN A 728 -4.05 30.01 31.00
C GLN A 728 -2.54 29.92 30.77
N SER A 729 -1.91 28.81 31.19
CA SER A 729 -0.48 28.58 30.98
C SER A 729 -0.15 27.96 29.61
N LYS A 730 -1.17 27.59 28.83
CA LYS A 730 -1.08 26.95 27.50
C LYS A 730 -0.29 25.65 27.51
N ILE A 731 -0.67 24.74 28.41
CA ILE A 731 -0.04 23.44 28.59
C ILE A 731 -1.09 22.32 28.52
N VAL A 732 -0.79 21.27 27.77
CA VAL A 732 -1.53 20.00 27.75
C VAL A 732 -0.79 19.00 28.65
N TYR A 733 -1.52 18.33 29.55
CA TYR A 733 -0.98 17.27 30.40
C TYR A 733 -1.50 15.91 29.96
N SER A 734 -0.64 14.91 29.98
CA SER A 734 -1.01 13.53 29.65
C SER A 734 -1.08 12.63 30.88
N VAL A 735 -1.65 11.44 30.72
CA VAL A 735 -1.76 10.42 31.77
C VAL A 735 -0.39 9.87 32.16
N SER A 736 0.58 9.82 31.23
CA SER A 736 1.97 9.42 31.56
C SER A 736 2.72 10.44 32.43
N GLY A 737 2.15 11.62 32.67
CA GLY A 737 2.80 12.72 33.39
C GLY A 737 3.60 13.67 32.49
N SER A 738 3.59 13.45 31.18
CA SER A 738 4.23 14.37 30.22
C SER A 738 3.43 15.68 30.08
N SER A 739 4.12 16.75 29.68
CA SER A 739 3.50 18.05 29.45
C SER A 739 3.96 18.67 28.14
N TYR A 740 3.03 19.34 27.44
CA TYR A 740 3.23 19.89 26.11
C TYR A 740 2.76 21.35 26.06
N SER A 741 3.71 22.28 25.95
CA SER A 741 3.41 23.70 25.76
C SER A 741 2.98 23.98 24.32
N TYR A 742 2.01 24.88 24.14
CA TYR A 742 1.52 25.26 22.81
C TYR A 742 1.41 26.78 22.63
N THR A 743 1.53 27.22 21.38
CA THR A 743 1.07 28.54 20.94
C THR A 743 -0.31 28.46 20.29
N LYS A 744 -0.63 27.31 19.67
CA LYS A 744 -1.95 26.97 19.14
C LYS A 744 -2.32 25.55 19.54
N LEU A 745 -3.57 25.33 19.91
CA LEU A 745 -4.09 24.02 20.32
C LEU A 745 -5.25 23.61 19.42
N ILE A 746 -5.21 22.38 18.91
CA ILE A 746 -6.28 21.80 18.11
C ILE A 746 -6.84 20.58 18.84
N LEU A 747 -8.09 20.64 19.28
CA LEU A 747 -8.82 19.56 19.91
C LEU A 747 -9.54 18.75 18.81
N ALA A 748 -9.20 17.49 18.66
CA ALA A 748 -9.62 16.61 17.57
C ALA A 748 -9.87 15.16 18.05
N THR A 749 -10.36 14.99 19.28
CA THR A 749 -10.51 13.67 19.95
C THR A 749 -11.65 12.81 19.41
N GLY A 750 -12.52 13.37 18.57
CA GLY A 750 -13.63 12.64 17.92
C GLY A 750 -14.67 12.11 18.92
N GLY A 751 -15.37 11.04 18.57
CA GLY A 751 -16.38 10.40 19.41
C GLY A 751 -15.96 9.07 20.06
N THR A 752 -16.56 8.78 21.22
CA THR A 752 -16.51 7.50 21.92
C THR A 752 -17.83 6.74 21.70
N PRO A 753 -17.81 5.46 21.27
CA PRO A 753 -19.02 4.65 21.15
C PRO A 753 -19.82 4.57 22.45
N LYS A 754 -21.15 4.66 22.36
CA LYS A 754 -22.03 4.51 23.51
C LYS A 754 -22.17 3.02 23.88
N ALA A 755 -21.97 2.70 25.14
CA ALA A 755 -22.39 1.43 25.72
C ALA A 755 -23.88 1.46 26.04
N LEU A 756 -24.52 0.28 26.07
CA LEU A 756 -25.94 0.15 26.41
C LEU A 756 -26.09 -0.13 27.91
N PRO A 757 -26.68 0.77 28.72
CA PRO A 757 -26.79 0.60 30.17
C PRO A 757 -27.98 -0.30 30.55
N LEU A 758 -28.07 -1.48 29.94
CA LEU A 758 -29.12 -2.47 30.18
C LEU A 758 -28.50 -3.77 30.73
N PRO A 759 -29.25 -4.58 31.49
CA PRO A 759 -28.73 -5.82 32.08
C PRO A 759 -28.11 -6.76 31.04
N GLY A 760 -26.94 -7.31 31.37
CA GLY A 760 -26.21 -8.29 30.57
C GLY A 760 -25.24 -7.67 29.56
N PHE A 761 -25.46 -6.43 29.10
CA PHE A 761 -24.64 -5.80 28.07
C PHE A 761 -23.25 -5.38 28.54
N LYS A 762 -23.06 -5.20 29.85
CA LYS A 762 -21.78 -4.86 30.46
C LYS A 762 -21.11 -6.08 31.09
N GLU A 763 -21.91 -7.04 31.54
CA GLU A 763 -21.48 -8.19 32.32
C GLU A 763 -21.04 -9.37 31.45
N LEU A 764 -21.62 -9.53 30.26
CA LEU A 764 -21.35 -10.66 29.36
C LEU A 764 -20.27 -10.33 28.33
N SER A 765 -19.46 -11.34 27.99
CA SER A 765 -18.50 -11.30 26.88
C SER A 765 -19.18 -11.52 25.52
N ASN A 766 -18.41 -11.36 24.43
CA ASN A 766 -18.88 -11.36 23.04
C ASN A 766 -19.89 -10.23 22.71
N ILE A 767 -19.81 -9.12 23.43
CA ILE A 767 -20.54 -7.89 23.14
C ILE A 767 -19.53 -6.81 22.78
N PHE A 768 -19.62 -6.30 21.55
CA PHE A 768 -18.58 -5.48 20.95
C PHE A 768 -19.08 -4.07 20.63
N LEU A 769 -18.21 -3.09 20.88
CA LEU A 769 -18.28 -1.76 20.28
C LEU A 769 -17.39 -1.75 19.04
N LEU A 770 -17.49 -0.70 18.22
CA LEU A 770 -16.64 -0.52 17.05
C LEU A 770 -16.15 0.93 16.94
N ARG A 771 -14.84 1.15 17.13
CA ARG A 771 -14.18 2.42 16.83
C ARG A 771 -12.75 2.27 16.34
N THR A 772 -12.04 1.27 16.85
CA THR A 772 -10.58 1.12 16.71
C THR A 772 -10.21 -0.19 16.00
N ILE A 773 -8.95 -0.33 15.61
CA ILE A 773 -8.44 -1.58 15.03
C ILE A 773 -8.63 -2.78 15.98
N PRO A 774 -8.28 -2.69 17.28
CA PRO A 774 -8.55 -3.77 18.23
C PRO A 774 -10.01 -4.21 18.27
N ASP A 775 -10.97 -3.28 18.14
CA ASP A 775 -12.40 -3.64 18.11
C ASP A 775 -12.75 -4.52 16.91
N VAL A 776 -12.25 -4.16 15.71
CA VAL A 776 -12.44 -4.96 14.50
C VAL A 776 -11.79 -6.34 14.65
N GLN A 777 -10.58 -6.41 15.21
CA GLN A 777 -9.91 -7.69 15.47
C GLN A 777 -10.72 -8.55 16.43
N ALA A 778 -11.25 -7.98 17.51
CA ALA A 778 -12.08 -8.70 18.47
C ALA A 778 -13.36 -9.23 17.83
N ILE A 779 -14.05 -8.42 17.01
CA ILE A 779 -15.23 -8.84 16.25
C ILE A 779 -14.88 -9.99 15.30
N LEU A 780 -13.84 -9.84 14.46
CA LEU A 780 -13.43 -10.87 13.50
C LEU A 780 -13.01 -12.17 14.18
N ASN A 781 -12.32 -12.09 15.32
CA ASN A 781 -11.94 -13.26 16.11
C ASN A 781 -13.17 -13.98 16.69
N ALA A 782 -14.17 -13.23 17.16
CA ALA A 782 -15.40 -13.81 17.71
C ALA A 782 -16.30 -14.43 16.63
N VAL A 783 -16.35 -13.81 15.45
CA VAL A 783 -16.99 -14.40 14.26
C VAL A 783 -16.26 -15.69 13.87
N GLY A 784 -14.92 -15.64 13.81
CA GLY A 784 -14.08 -16.76 13.43
C GLY A 784 -14.26 -17.21 11.97
N GLU A 785 -13.70 -18.35 11.62
CA GLU A 785 -13.76 -18.90 10.25
C GLU A 785 -15.05 -19.70 9.98
N GLN A 786 -15.79 -20.05 11.03
CA GLN A 786 -17.02 -20.83 10.93
C GLN A 786 -18.17 -19.96 10.44
N LYS A 787 -18.79 -20.37 9.32
CA LYS A 787 -20.00 -19.73 8.81
C LYS A 787 -21.21 -20.03 9.70
N GLY A 788 -22.22 -19.16 9.61
CA GLY A 788 -23.53 -19.35 10.24
C GLY A 788 -23.59 -18.86 11.68
N LYS A 789 -22.67 -18.00 12.12
CA LYS A 789 -22.78 -17.35 13.44
C LYS A 789 -24.05 -16.54 13.50
N LYS A 790 -24.70 -16.56 14.66
CA LYS A 790 -25.86 -15.71 14.96
C LYS A 790 -25.36 -14.39 15.52
N ILE A 791 -25.46 -13.33 14.73
CA ILE A 791 -24.92 -12.02 15.06
C ILE A 791 -26.08 -11.06 15.23
N VAL A 792 -26.20 -10.48 16.43
CA VAL A 792 -27.20 -9.44 16.69
C VAL A 792 -26.52 -8.08 16.69
N VAL A 793 -26.96 -7.18 15.83
CA VAL A 793 -26.53 -5.78 15.82
C VAL A 793 -27.62 -4.93 16.45
N VAL A 794 -27.28 -4.22 17.52
CA VAL A 794 -28.20 -3.27 18.17
C VAL A 794 -27.93 -1.88 17.62
N GLY A 795 -28.92 -1.32 16.91
CA GLY A 795 -28.86 -0.01 16.27
C GLY A 795 -28.87 -0.11 14.75
N SER A 796 -29.83 0.59 14.13
CA SER A 796 -30.05 0.67 12.67
C SER A 796 -29.46 1.97 12.06
N SER A 797 -28.36 2.46 12.64
CA SER A 797 -27.60 3.62 12.16
C SER A 797 -26.50 3.21 11.16
N PHE A 798 -25.71 4.16 10.63
CA PHE A 798 -24.70 3.88 9.60
C PHE A 798 -23.73 2.75 9.99
N ILE A 799 -23.16 2.78 11.20
CA ILE A 799 -22.19 1.75 11.64
C ILE A 799 -22.86 0.39 11.77
N GLY A 800 -24.05 0.33 12.40
CA GLY A 800 -24.77 -0.92 12.57
C GLY A 800 -25.16 -1.55 11.24
N MET A 801 -25.64 -0.72 10.31
CA MET A 801 -26.00 -1.14 8.95
C MET A 801 -24.78 -1.62 8.14
N GLU A 802 -23.66 -0.88 8.20
CA GLU A 802 -22.42 -1.23 7.48
C GLU A 802 -21.85 -2.56 7.98
N VAL A 803 -21.71 -2.73 9.29
CA VAL A 803 -21.16 -3.97 9.88
C VAL A 803 -22.11 -5.15 9.68
N GLY A 804 -23.42 -4.93 9.88
CA GLY A 804 -24.41 -5.97 9.64
C GLY A 804 -24.37 -6.48 8.20
N ASN A 805 -24.31 -5.57 7.23
CA ASN A 805 -24.16 -5.91 5.82
C ASN A 805 -22.83 -6.61 5.51
N ALA A 806 -21.71 -6.16 6.10
CA ALA A 806 -20.39 -6.76 5.88
C ALA A 806 -20.28 -8.21 6.38
N LEU A 807 -21.05 -8.57 7.41
CA LEU A 807 -21.03 -9.91 8.02
C LEU A 807 -22.09 -10.87 7.44
N ALA A 808 -23.12 -10.35 6.77
CA ALA A 808 -24.29 -11.11 6.35
C ALA A 808 -24.00 -12.25 5.38
N ALA A 809 -23.02 -12.08 4.47
CA ALA A 809 -22.73 -13.06 3.42
C ALA A 809 -22.36 -14.46 3.93
N ASN A 810 -21.91 -14.58 5.18
CA ASN A 810 -21.49 -15.85 5.77
C ASN A 810 -22.17 -16.16 7.11
N ASN A 811 -23.09 -15.32 7.61
CA ASN A 811 -23.62 -15.41 8.97
C ASN A 811 -25.13 -15.08 9.02
N ASP A 812 -25.81 -15.52 10.09
CA ASP A 812 -27.19 -15.14 10.36
C ASP A 812 -27.19 -13.82 11.14
N VAL A 813 -27.43 -12.70 10.44
CA VAL A 813 -27.34 -11.36 11.00
C VAL A 813 -28.74 -10.79 11.23
N SER A 814 -29.00 -10.34 12.46
CA SER A 814 -30.22 -9.60 12.83
C SER A 814 -29.87 -8.18 13.28
N ILE A 815 -30.50 -7.17 12.69
CA ILE A 815 -30.36 -5.77 13.09
C ILE A 815 -31.62 -5.33 13.85
N ILE A 816 -31.46 -4.76 15.03
CA ILE A 816 -32.54 -4.20 15.86
C ILE A 816 -32.53 -2.68 15.74
N GLY A 817 -33.69 -2.08 15.46
CA GLY A 817 -33.89 -0.62 15.44
C GLY A 817 -35.16 -0.23 16.18
N MET A 818 -35.11 0.90 16.90
CA MET A 818 -36.29 1.43 17.62
C MET A 818 -37.24 2.18 16.68
N GLU A 819 -36.69 2.76 15.62
CA GLU A 819 -37.42 3.45 14.56
C GLU A 819 -38.20 2.48 13.68
N SER A 820 -39.11 2.99 12.83
CA SER A 820 -39.89 2.15 11.91
C SER A 820 -39.09 1.72 10.67
N ALA A 821 -38.03 2.45 10.34
CA ALA A 821 -37.05 2.10 9.31
C ALA A 821 -35.61 2.50 9.74
N PRO A 822 -34.57 1.86 9.18
CA PRO A 822 -33.19 2.27 9.41
C PRO A 822 -32.96 3.74 9.02
N LEU A 823 -32.10 4.44 9.78
CA LEU A 823 -31.74 5.84 9.53
C LEU A 823 -32.93 6.83 9.45
N GLU A 824 -34.11 6.48 9.95
CA GLU A 824 -35.33 7.30 9.83
C GLU A 824 -35.14 8.74 10.32
N ARG A 825 -34.44 8.94 11.45
CA ARG A 825 -34.17 10.28 11.99
C ARG A 825 -33.32 11.17 11.08
N VAL A 826 -32.50 10.57 10.21
CA VAL A 826 -31.57 11.27 9.33
C VAL A 826 -32.11 11.36 7.91
N MET A 827 -32.72 10.28 7.42
CA MET A 827 -33.10 10.11 6.00
C MET A 827 -34.60 9.94 5.78
N GLY A 828 -35.41 9.90 6.84
CA GLY A 828 -36.83 9.60 6.75
C GLY A 828 -37.13 8.11 6.52
N ALA A 829 -38.35 7.70 6.84
CA ALA A 829 -38.74 6.30 6.79
C ALA A 829 -38.75 5.73 5.36
N GLU A 830 -39.12 6.54 4.36
CA GLU A 830 -39.19 6.11 2.97
C GLU A 830 -37.81 5.72 2.41
N VAL A 831 -36.80 6.58 2.59
CA VAL A 831 -35.43 6.29 2.16
C VAL A 831 -34.80 5.19 3.01
N GLY A 832 -35.09 5.18 4.32
CA GLY A 832 -34.67 4.12 5.22
C GLY A 832 -35.11 2.72 4.78
N LYS A 833 -36.35 2.58 4.29
CA LYS A 833 -36.88 1.32 3.75
C LYS A 833 -36.15 0.85 2.49
N ILE A 834 -35.70 1.77 1.63
CA ILE A 834 -34.87 1.40 0.47
C ILE A 834 -33.57 0.71 0.95
N PHE A 835 -32.91 1.28 1.95
CA PHE A 835 -31.69 0.69 2.50
C PHE A 835 -31.95 -0.66 3.18
N GLN A 836 -33.07 -0.75 3.91
CA GLN A 836 -33.52 -1.99 4.53
C GLN A 836 -33.70 -3.09 3.49
N ASP A 837 -34.45 -2.81 2.41
CA ASP A 837 -34.72 -3.77 1.34
C ASP A 837 -33.43 -4.23 0.64
N LEU A 838 -32.52 -3.30 0.34
CA LEU A 838 -31.23 -3.62 -0.27
C LEU A 838 -30.37 -4.54 0.61
N ILE A 839 -30.31 -4.27 1.92
CA ILE A 839 -29.50 -5.05 2.85
C ILE A 839 -30.19 -6.38 3.21
N SER A 840 -31.52 -6.43 3.24
CA SER A 840 -32.26 -7.68 3.41
C SER A 840 -32.03 -8.67 2.26
N LYS A 841 -31.85 -8.18 1.02
CA LYS A 841 -31.42 -9.04 -0.11
C LYS A 841 -30.08 -9.74 0.14
N ASN A 842 -29.23 -9.22 1.03
CA ASN A 842 -27.96 -9.83 1.43
C ASN A 842 -28.10 -10.80 2.61
N GLY A 843 -29.32 -11.10 3.07
CA GLY A 843 -29.60 -12.07 4.13
C GLY A 843 -29.77 -11.49 5.53
N VAL A 844 -29.75 -10.16 5.69
CA VAL A 844 -29.96 -9.50 6.99
C VAL A 844 -31.44 -9.48 7.36
N LYS A 845 -31.75 -9.86 8.60
CA LYS A 845 -33.07 -9.78 9.21
C LYS A 845 -33.20 -8.49 10.00
N PHE A 846 -34.30 -7.77 9.83
CA PHE A 846 -34.57 -6.53 10.55
C PHE A 846 -35.67 -6.71 11.58
N HIS A 847 -35.41 -6.24 12.79
CA HIS A 847 -36.36 -6.09 13.88
C HIS A 847 -36.52 -4.59 14.15
N MET A 848 -37.40 -3.95 13.38
CA MET A 848 -37.70 -2.53 13.51
C MET A 848 -38.85 -2.30 14.51
N SER A 849 -39.04 -1.06 14.95
CA SER A 849 -39.98 -0.70 16.02
C SER A 849 -39.79 -1.55 17.28
N ALA A 850 -38.55 -1.99 17.52
CA ALA A 850 -38.21 -2.95 18.56
C ALA A 850 -37.28 -2.31 19.59
N SER A 851 -37.58 -2.55 20.87
CA SER A 851 -36.74 -2.10 21.99
C SER A 851 -36.05 -3.29 22.64
N VAL A 852 -34.74 -3.17 22.82
CA VAL A 852 -33.95 -4.11 23.62
C VAL A 852 -34.31 -3.96 25.10
N ASP A 853 -34.42 -5.09 25.80
CA ASP A 853 -34.62 -5.15 27.25
C ASP A 853 -33.32 -5.55 27.97
N SER A 854 -32.73 -6.69 27.58
CA SER A 854 -31.56 -7.26 28.25
C SER A 854 -30.79 -8.23 27.34
N ALA A 855 -29.55 -8.54 27.70
CA ALA A 855 -28.79 -9.66 27.13
C ALA A 855 -28.75 -10.81 28.13
N ALA A 856 -28.96 -12.04 27.65
CA ALA A 856 -28.97 -13.23 28.48
C ALA A 856 -27.76 -14.13 28.16
N PRO A 857 -27.21 -14.83 29.17
CA PRO A 857 -26.02 -15.67 29.00
C PRO A 857 -26.28 -16.87 28.09
N SER A 858 -25.21 -17.38 27.49
CA SER A 858 -25.23 -18.64 26.74
C SER A 858 -25.44 -19.84 27.66
N SER A 859 -26.12 -20.86 27.15
CA SER A 859 -26.27 -22.14 27.84
C SER A 859 -24.96 -22.91 27.94
N SER A 860 -24.02 -22.70 27.00
CA SER A 860 -22.71 -23.36 26.99
C SER A 860 -21.64 -22.59 27.76
N ASP A 861 -21.75 -21.27 27.86
CA ASP A 861 -20.86 -20.41 28.65
C ASP A 861 -21.67 -19.28 29.31
N LYS A 862 -21.83 -19.37 30.63
CA LYS A 862 -22.59 -18.38 31.41
C LYS A 862 -21.97 -16.98 31.40
N LYS A 863 -20.71 -16.84 30.97
CA LYS A 863 -20.03 -15.55 30.86
C LYS A 863 -20.20 -14.90 29.49
N ALA A 864 -20.59 -15.64 28.45
CA ALA A 864 -20.79 -15.13 27.11
C ALA A 864 -22.26 -14.85 26.82
N VAL A 865 -22.55 -13.94 25.91
CA VAL A 865 -23.91 -13.72 25.42
C VAL A 865 -24.44 -14.97 24.69
N GLY A 866 -25.71 -15.29 24.91
CA GLY A 866 -26.44 -16.35 24.20
C GLY A 866 -27.71 -15.87 23.52
N SER A 867 -28.29 -14.76 23.98
CA SER A 867 -29.42 -14.10 23.32
C SER A 867 -29.60 -12.65 23.72
N VAL A 868 -30.30 -11.89 22.88
CA VAL A 868 -30.81 -10.54 23.18
C VAL A 868 -32.33 -10.63 23.34
N LYS A 869 -32.83 -10.14 24.47
CA LYS A 869 -34.25 -10.06 24.79
C LYS A 869 -34.80 -8.71 24.40
N LEU A 870 -35.95 -8.72 23.74
CA LEU A 870 -36.72 -7.52 23.39
C LEU A 870 -37.85 -7.32 24.39
N LYS A 871 -38.34 -6.09 24.52
CA LYS A 871 -39.42 -5.74 25.46
C LYS A 871 -40.77 -6.38 25.13
N ASP A 872 -40.97 -6.84 23.91
CA ASP A 872 -42.18 -7.56 23.48
C ASP A 872 -42.16 -9.05 23.84
N GLY A 873 -41.09 -9.53 24.50
CA GLY A 873 -40.90 -10.93 24.87
C GLY A 873 -40.11 -11.75 23.84
N THR A 874 -39.83 -11.20 22.65
CA THR A 874 -39.01 -11.86 21.63
C THR A 874 -37.58 -12.07 22.14
N SER A 875 -37.01 -13.23 21.82
CA SER A 875 -35.64 -13.59 22.17
C SER A 875 -34.85 -13.95 20.93
N LEU A 876 -33.87 -13.13 20.57
CA LEU A 876 -33.00 -13.37 19.42
C LEU A 876 -31.73 -14.12 19.89
N PRO A 877 -31.49 -15.37 19.46
CA PRO A 877 -30.25 -16.07 19.80
C PRO A 877 -29.03 -15.34 19.21
N ALA A 878 -27.94 -15.26 19.97
CA ALA A 878 -26.74 -14.52 19.58
C ALA A 878 -25.48 -15.24 20.07
N ASP A 879 -24.55 -15.50 19.16
CA ASP A 879 -23.18 -15.92 19.48
C ASP A 879 -22.29 -14.71 19.80
N LEU A 880 -22.63 -13.56 19.21
CA LEU A 880 -22.05 -12.27 19.50
C LEU A 880 -23.04 -11.13 19.22
N VAL A 881 -22.81 -10.01 19.90
CA VAL A 881 -23.59 -8.78 19.76
C VAL A 881 -22.69 -7.61 19.38
N ILE A 882 -23.14 -6.74 18.48
CA ILE A 882 -22.41 -5.52 18.09
C ILE A 882 -23.30 -4.30 18.36
N LEU A 883 -22.78 -3.31 19.09
CA LEU A 883 -23.52 -2.11 19.47
C LEU A 883 -23.20 -0.96 18.50
N GLY A 884 -24.18 -0.61 17.66
CA GLY A 884 -24.16 0.50 16.70
C GLY A 884 -25.08 1.66 17.08
N ILE A 885 -25.14 1.99 18.38
CA ILE A 885 -26.11 2.93 18.97
C ILE A 885 -25.62 4.40 19.06
N GLY A 886 -24.62 4.75 18.26
CA GLY A 886 -24.06 6.11 18.17
C GLY A 886 -22.86 6.37 19.08
N VAL A 887 -22.34 7.59 19.00
CA VAL A 887 -21.16 8.05 19.75
C VAL A 887 -21.49 9.27 20.62
N ALA A 888 -20.65 9.55 21.61
CA ALA A 888 -20.64 10.80 22.37
C ALA A 888 -19.31 11.54 22.13
N PRO A 889 -19.26 12.87 22.16
CA PRO A 889 -18.01 13.64 22.13
C PRO A 889 -16.98 13.13 23.15
N ALA A 890 -15.74 12.89 22.72
CA ALA A 890 -14.65 12.43 23.57
C ALA A 890 -14.00 13.61 24.31
N THR A 891 -14.76 14.25 25.20
CA THR A 891 -14.40 15.50 25.91
C THR A 891 -14.28 15.32 27.43
N LYS A 892 -14.22 14.08 27.92
CA LYS A 892 -14.19 13.76 29.36
C LYS A 892 -13.12 14.53 30.13
N PHE A 893 -11.93 14.69 29.57
CA PHE A 893 -10.80 15.42 30.16
C PHE A 893 -11.03 16.94 30.30
N LEU A 894 -12.11 17.47 29.73
CA LEU A 894 -12.53 18.88 29.82
C LEU A 894 -13.72 19.10 30.77
N LYS A 895 -14.40 18.03 31.19
CA LYS A 895 -15.71 18.13 31.86
C LYS A 895 -15.70 19.05 33.08
N ASP A 896 -14.65 18.98 33.88
CA ASP A 896 -14.53 19.73 35.14
C ASP A 896 -13.61 20.97 34.99
N ASN A 897 -13.28 21.37 33.76
CA ASN A 897 -12.40 22.50 33.50
C ASN A 897 -13.20 23.81 33.46
N PRO A 898 -12.96 24.78 34.37
CA PRO A 898 -13.78 25.98 34.49
C PRO A 898 -13.60 26.96 33.32
N ALA A 899 -12.53 26.82 32.52
CA ALA A 899 -12.24 27.72 31.41
C ALA A 899 -13.06 27.41 30.15
N VAL A 900 -13.67 26.23 30.05
CA VAL A 900 -14.46 25.79 28.90
C VAL A 900 -15.86 25.41 29.33
N LYS A 901 -16.85 25.73 28.49
CA LYS A 901 -18.24 25.29 28.68
C LYS A 901 -18.59 24.26 27.62
N LEU A 902 -18.79 23.02 28.04
CA LEU A 902 -19.35 21.98 27.19
C LEU A 902 -20.85 22.24 26.95
N GLN A 903 -21.33 21.88 25.76
CA GLN A 903 -22.76 21.82 25.46
C GLN A 903 -23.40 20.62 26.17
N ASP A 904 -24.73 20.54 26.17
CA ASP A 904 -25.49 19.47 26.87
C ASP A 904 -25.11 18.06 26.41
N ASP A 905 -24.72 17.91 25.14
CA ASP A 905 -24.26 16.65 24.57
C ASP A 905 -22.76 16.36 24.81
N GLY A 906 -22.05 17.25 25.51
CA GLY A 906 -20.63 17.16 25.82
C GLY A 906 -19.70 17.78 24.76
N SER A 907 -20.21 18.36 23.68
CA SER A 907 -19.39 18.99 22.63
C SER A 907 -18.87 20.38 23.01
N LEU A 908 -17.92 20.90 22.23
CA LEU A 908 -17.41 22.27 22.32
C LEU A 908 -18.06 23.15 21.25
N GLN A 909 -18.61 24.29 21.67
CA GLN A 909 -19.09 25.30 20.73
C GLN A 909 -17.91 26.04 20.08
N THR A 910 -17.95 26.20 18.76
CA THR A 910 -16.96 26.97 18.00
C THR A 910 -17.58 28.13 17.24
N ASP A 911 -16.72 29.00 16.70
CA ASP A 911 -17.07 29.98 15.66
C ASP A 911 -16.90 29.39 14.24
N GLU A 912 -17.07 30.23 13.22
CA GLU A 912 -16.92 29.87 11.80
C GLU A 912 -15.47 29.46 11.42
N SER A 913 -14.48 29.87 12.21
CA SER A 913 -13.07 29.49 12.07
C SER A 913 -12.73 28.22 12.86
N PHE A 914 -13.71 27.58 13.49
CA PHE A 914 -13.55 26.47 14.44
C PHE A 914 -12.80 26.84 15.73
N ALA A 915 -12.63 28.13 16.04
CA ALA A 915 -12.06 28.55 17.32
C ALA A 915 -13.07 28.26 18.43
N VAL A 916 -12.60 27.69 19.55
CA VAL A 916 -13.44 27.41 20.70
C VAL A 916 -13.89 28.73 21.30
N LYS A 917 -15.20 28.85 21.59
CA LYS A 917 -15.76 30.08 22.15
C LYS A 917 -15.00 30.52 23.40
N GLY A 918 -14.51 31.76 23.39
CA GLY A 918 -13.69 32.35 24.45
C GLY A 918 -12.17 32.26 24.24
N PHE A 919 -11.71 31.60 23.17
CA PHE A 919 -10.30 31.43 22.86
C PHE A 919 -9.97 31.88 21.43
N SER A 920 -8.77 32.42 21.22
CA SER A 920 -8.28 32.86 19.90
C SER A 920 -7.21 31.92 19.31
N ASP A 921 -6.78 30.96 20.12
CA ASP A 921 -5.64 30.08 19.90
C ASP A 921 -5.96 28.61 20.21
N VAL A 922 -7.21 28.32 20.56
CA VAL A 922 -7.72 26.96 20.77
C VAL A 922 -8.82 26.71 19.74
N TYR A 923 -8.71 25.59 19.03
CA TYR A 923 -9.67 25.16 18.02
C TYR A 923 -10.25 23.80 18.38
N ALA A 924 -11.48 23.52 17.97
CA ALA A 924 -12.09 22.20 18.07
C ALA A 924 -12.63 21.75 16.71
N ILE A 925 -12.30 20.52 16.30
CA ILE A 925 -12.66 19.99 14.97
C ILE A 925 -13.17 18.53 15.05
N GLY A 926 -14.01 18.17 14.09
CA GLY A 926 -14.61 16.83 13.99
C GLY A 926 -15.72 16.60 15.01
N ASP A 927 -15.94 15.34 15.41
CA ASP A 927 -17.13 14.91 16.17
C ASP A 927 -17.32 15.62 17.54
N ILE A 928 -16.29 16.32 18.06
CA ILE A 928 -16.37 17.08 19.31
C ILE A 928 -16.84 18.52 19.16
N ALA A 929 -16.94 19.03 17.93
CA ALA A 929 -17.19 20.44 17.66
C ALA A 929 -18.63 20.67 17.21
N THR A 930 -19.29 21.63 17.87
CA THR A 930 -20.58 22.17 17.49
C THR A 930 -20.37 23.52 16.81
N TYR A 931 -20.63 23.54 15.50
CA TYR A 931 -20.28 24.60 14.56
C TYR A 931 -21.52 25.38 14.10
N PRO A 932 -21.45 26.71 13.89
CA PRO A 932 -22.55 27.49 13.33
C PRO A 932 -22.75 27.20 11.83
N TYR A 933 -23.76 26.39 11.50
CA TYR A 933 -24.01 25.95 10.11
C TYR A 933 -24.82 26.98 9.31
N HIS A 934 -24.18 27.52 8.26
CA HIS A 934 -24.75 28.55 7.37
C HIS A 934 -25.19 28.03 6.00
N GLY A 935 -25.20 26.72 5.76
CA GLY A 935 -25.75 26.17 4.52
C GLY A 935 -27.28 26.34 4.42
N PRO A 936 -27.90 25.95 3.30
CA PRO A 936 -29.34 26.08 3.09
C PRO A 936 -30.17 25.54 4.26
N GLY A 937 -31.12 26.34 4.77
CA GLY A 937 -31.94 26.02 5.93
C GLY A 937 -31.23 26.05 7.29
N GLY A 938 -29.92 26.33 7.34
CA GLY A 938 -29.12 26.34 8.57
C GLY A 938 -29.28 27.62 9.39
N SER A 939 -29.21 28.80 8.76
CA SER A 939 -29.32 30.12 9.41
C SER A 939 -28.40 30.30 10.63
N GLY A 940 -27.20 29.72 10.61
CA GLY A 940 -26.23 29.77 11.70
C GLY A 940 -26.53 28.85 12.88
N ALA A 941 -27.46 27.91 12.74
CA ALA A 941 -27.79 26.95 13.78
C ALA A 941 -26.55 26.15 14.22
N LEU A 942 -26.35 26.07 15.53
CA LEU A 942 -25.27 25.31 16.14
C LEU A 942 -25.47 23.82 15.88
N THR A 943 -24.57 23.22 15.12
CA THR A 943 -24.70 21.88 14.58
C THR A 943 -23.43 21.08 14.78
N ARG A 944 -23.58 19.87 15.32
CA ARG A 944 -22.50 18.88 15.39
C ARG A 944 -22.59 17.92 14.21
N ILE A 945 -21.52 17.84 13.41
CA ILE A 945 -21.52 17.09 12.14
C ILE A 945 -20.50 15.95 12.23
N GLU A 946 -21.00 14.72 12.42
CA GLU A 946 -20.19 13.51 12.71
C GLU A 946 -19.70 12.80 11.44
N HIS A 947 -18.96 13.49 10.58
CA HIS A 947 -18.51 12.91 9.31
C HIS A 947 -17.02 13.07 9.04
N TRP A 948 -16.43 11.99 8.52
CA TRP A 948 -14.99 11.87 8.25
C TRP A 948 -14.44 12.99 7.36
N ASN A 949 -15.13 13.29 6.26
CA ASN A 949 -14.79 14.36 5.33
C ASN A 949 -14.89 15.75 6.01
N VAL A 950 -15.98 15.98 6.75
CA VAL A 950 -16.24 17.24 7.44
C VAL A 950 -15.16 17.51 8.48
N ALA A 951 -14.79 16.52 9.28
CA ALA A 951 -13.68 16.62 10.24
C ALA A 951 -12.37 17.02 9.55
N GLN A 952 -12.04 16.39 8.42
CA GLN A 952 -10.83 16.68 7.66
C GLN A 952 -10.83 18.11 7.10
N ASN A 953 -11.97 18.56 6.54
CA ASN A 953 -12.14 19.91 6.03
C ASN A 953 -12.10 20.97 7.14
N ALA A 954 -12.64 20.68 8.33
CA ALA A 954 -12.49 21.52 9.51
C ALA A 954 -11.01 21.66 9.89
N GLY A 955 -10.24 20.57 9.88
CA GLY A 955 -8.79 20.60 10.08
C GLY A 955 -8.05 21.48 9.06
N ARG A 956 -8.36 21.34 7.76
CA ARG A 956 -7.78 22.20 6.70
C ARG A 956 -8.13 23.68 6.91
N SER A 957 -9.35 23.96 7.38
CA SER A 957 -9.83 25.31 7.68
C SER A 957 -9.08 25.92 8.87
N VAL A 958 -8.90 25.17 9.96
CA VAL A 958 -8.10 25.60 11.11
C VAL A 958 -6.65 25.87 10.73
N ALA A 959 -6.03 25.01 9.90
CA ALA A 959 -4.69 25.24 9.41
C ALA A 959 -4.56 26.58 8.65
N ARG A 960 -5.57 26.90 7.81
CA ARG A 960 -5.64 28.20 7.13
C ARG A 960 -5.77 29.36 8.11
N SER A 961 -6.61 29.24 9.14
CA SER A 961 -6.76 30.27 10.17
C SER A 961 -5.47 30.46 11.00
N ILE A 962 -4.68 29.39 11.21
CA ILE A 962 -3.39 29.48 11.89
C ILE A 962 -2.34 30.18 11.01
N VAL A 963 -2.22 29.80 9.72
CA VAL A 963 -1.23 30.37 8.80
C VAL A 963 -1.62 31.77 8.32
N SER A 964 -2.92 32.07 8.26
CA SER A 964 -3.46 33.34 7.78
C SER A 964 -4.60 33.81 8.68
N PRO A 965 -4.31 34.39 9.86
CA PRO A 965 -5.33 34.80 10.84
C PRO A 965 -6.37 35.81 10.34
N SER A 966 -6.06 36.56 9.27
CA SER A 966 -6.99 37.51 8.64
C SER A 966 -7.85 36.89 7.54
N ALA A 967 -7.64 35.61 7.20
CA ALA A 967 -8.41 34.94 6.18
C ALA A 967 -9.85 34.73 6.64
N LYS A 968 -10.81 35.08 5.77
CA LYS A 968 -12.22 34.79 6.05
C LYS A 968 -12.46 33.27 6.09
N PRO A 969 -13.29 32.79 7.03
CA PRO A 969 -13.79 31.41 7.03
C PRO A 969 -14.37 31.04 5.67
N LYS A 970 -14.08 29.83 5.21
CA LYS A 970 -14.63 29.31 3.95
C LYS A 970 -15.96 28.63 4.27
N PRO A 971 -17.09 29.08 3.70
CA PRO A 971 -18.34 28.34 3.82
C PRO A 971 -18.23 27.03 3.04
N PHE A 972 -18.82 25.96 3.57
CA PHE A 972 -18.82 24.65 2.93
C PHE A 972 -20.17 23.96 3.10
N ILE A 973 -20.50 23.08 2.14
CA ILE A 973 -21.60 22.14 2.24
C ILE A 973 -21.01 20.80 2.70
N PRO A 974 -21.42 20.25 3.86
CA PRO A 974 -20.90 18.98 4.34
C PRO A 974 -21.24 17.88 3.34
N VAL A 975 -20.26 17.00 3.07
CA VAL A 975 -20.39 15.84 2.19
C VAL A 975 -19.97 14.59 2.95
N PHE A 976 -20.67 13.48 2.75
CA PHE A 976 -20.22 12.17 3.22
C PHE A 976 -20.72 11.02 2.36
N TRP A 977 -20.26 9.81 2.68
CA TRP A 977 -20.68 8.59 2.02
C TRP A 977 -20.81 7.43 3.01
N SER A 978 -21.60 6.42 2.62
CA SER A 978 -21.78 5.18 3.39
C SER A 978 -22.03 3.99 2.44
N ALA A 979 -21.88 2.77 2.96
CA ALA A 979 -22.15 1.53 2.22
C ALA A 979 -23.38 0.83 2.83
N LEU A 980 -24.56 1.12 2.27
CA LEU A 980 -25.86 0.66 2.77
C LEU A 980 -26.53 -0.28 1.75
N GLY A 981 -25.87 -1.42 1.48
CA GLY A 981 -26.21 -2.31 0.36
C GLY A 981 -25.65 -1.83 -1.00
N SER A 982 -25.59 -0.51 -1.21
CA SER A 982 -24.83 0.14 -2.27
C SER A 982 -24.19 1.45 -1.78
N GLN A 983 -23.51 2.19 -2.64
CA GLN A 983 -22.79 3.41 -2.27
C GLN A 983 -23.75 4.59 -2.15
N LEU A 984 -24.03 5.01 -0.91
CA LEU A 984 -24.75 6.25 -0.62
C LEU A 984 -23.78 7.43 -0.68
N ARG A 985 -24.21 8.50 -1.35
CA ARG A 985 -23.58 9.83 -1.34
C ARG A 985 -24.54 10.83 -0.70
N TYR A 986 -24.03 11.78 0.08
CA TYR A 986 -24.87 12.77 0.74
C TYR A 986 -24.19 14.14 0.77
N CYS A 987 -24.99 15.21 0.63
CA CYS A 987 -24.57 16.58 0.90
C CYS A 987 -25.64 17.41 1.62
N GLY A 988 -25.21 18.44 2.36
CA GLY A 988 -26.10 19.34 3.12
C GLY A 988 -26.30 18.89 4.57
N ASN A 989 -27.14 19.59 5.32
CA ASN A 989 -27.48 19.25 6.70
C ASN A 989 -28.82 19.87 7.06
N THR A 990 -29.56 19.23 7.97
CA THR A 990 -30.92 19.60 8.34
C THR A 990 -31.00 19.97 9.83
N PRO A 991 -30.22 20.94 10.34
CA PRO A 991 -30.21 21.24 11.78
C PRO A 991 -31.56 21.78 12.29
N ASN A 992 -32.35 22.40 11.41
CA ASN A 992 -33.71 22.87 11.69
C ASN A 992 -34.79 21.91 11.15
N GLY A 993 -34.41 20.66 10.87
CA GLY A 993 -35.26 19.63 10.27
C GLY A 993 -35.58 19.87 8.79
N TRP A 994 -36.51 19.08 8.28
CA TRP A 994 -37.08 19.11 6.93
C TRP A 994 -38.56 18.72 7.02
N ASP A 995 -39.37 19.12 6.06
CA ASP A 995 -40.83 18.86 6.02
C ASP A 995 -41.32 18.31 4.68
N ASP A 996 -40.41 18.09 3.73
CA ASP A 996 -40.73 17.63 2.39
C ASP A 996 -39.63 16.74 1.81
N LEU A 997 -40.01 15.80 0.94
CA LEU A 997 -39.10 14.84 0.30
C LEU A 997 -39.50 14.65 -1.16
N VAL A 998 -38.54 14.79 -2.07
CA VAL A 998 -38.70 14.43 -3.49
C VAL A 998 -37.73 13.33 -3.86
N LEU A 999 -38.26 12.21 -4.35
CA LEU A 999 -37.49 11.11 -4.90
C LEU A 999 -37.52 11.14 -6.43
N GLN A 1000 -36.34 11.06 -7.05
CA GLN A 1000 -36.16 10.93 -8.49
C GLN A 1000 -35.36 9.65 -8.80
N GLY A 1001 -35.63 9.03 -9.94
CA GLY A 1001 -34.98 7.79 -10.40
C GLY A 1001 -35.80 6.53 -10.12
N GLU A 1002 -35.10 5.45 -9.78
CA GLU A 1002 -35.63 4.10 -9.52
C GLU A 1002 -35.28 3.64 -8.09
N PRO A 1003 -35.97 4.16 -7.04
CA PRO A 1003 -35.71 3.82 -5.64
C PRO A 1003 -35.64 2.32 -5.34
N LYS A 1004 -36.51 1.51 -5.93
CA LYS A 1004 -36.58 0.05 -5.71
C LYS A 1004 -35.33 -0.71 -6.16
N GLU A 1005 -34.60 -0.15 -7.13
CA GLU A 1005 -33.35 -0.69 -7.66
C GLU A 1005 -32.10 -0.09 -6.98
N GLY A 1006 -32.29 0.77 -5.97
CA GLY A 1006 -31.20 1.47 -5.30
C GLY A 1006 -30.49 2.48 -6.22
N LYS A 1007 -31.23 3.07 -7.17
CA LYS A 1007 -30.74 4.09 -8.10
C LYS A 1007 -31.62 5.33 -8.01
N PHE A 1008 -31.31 6.24 -7.09
CA PHE A 1008 -32.19 7.37 -6.80
C PHE A 1008 -31.43 8.62 -6.34
N ALA A 1009 -32.13 9.75 -6.40
CA ALA A 1009 -31.80 10.97 -5.69
C ALA A 1009 -32.98 11.37 -4.80
N ALA A 1010 -32.70 11.62 -3.52
CA ALA A 1010 -33.63 12.07 -2.50
C ALA A 1010 -33.26 13.50 -2.11
N PHE A 1011 -34.16 14.44 -2.37
CA PHE A 1011 -34.00 15.85 -2.04
C PHE A 1011 -34.88 16.17 -0.84
N TYR A 1012 -34.27 16.66 0.24
CA TYR A 1012 -34.97 17.03 1.47
C TYR A 1012 -35.24 18.52 1.48
N GLY A 1013 -36.50 18.90 1.64
CA GLY A 1013 -36.97 20.28 1.60
C GLY A 1013 -37.33 20.83 2.98
N LYS A 1014 -37.05 22.12 3.20
CA LYS A 1014 -37.65 22.93 4.26
C LYS A 1014 -38.41 24.07 3.59
N GLY A 1015 -39.73 23.96 3.51
CA GLY A 1015 -40.50 24.74 2.55
C GLY A 1015 -40.02 24.44 1.12
N ASP A 1016 -39.79 25.48 0.30
CA ASP A 1016 -39.29 25.28 -1.07
C ASP A 1016 -37.76 25.12 -1.15
N THR A 1017 -37.02 25.30 -0.06
CA THR A 1017 -35.55 25.24 -0.06
C THR A 1017 -35.06 23.81 0.14
N VAL A 1018 -34.21 23.31 -0.77
CA VAL A 1018 -33.51 22.03 -0.56
C VAL A 1018 -32.39 22.21 0.46
N VAL A 1019 -32.46 21.46 1.56
CA VAL A 1019 -31.52 21.54 2.70
C VAL A 1019 -30.51 20.40 2.74
N ALA A 1020 -30.85 19.27 2.10
CA ALA A 1020 -29.95 18.13 1.96
C ALA A 1020 -30.30 17.28 0.73
N VAL A 1021 -29.34 16.50 0.26
CA VAL A 1021 -29.51 15.53 -0.82
C VAL A 1021 -28.82 14.23 -0.48
N ALA A 1022 -29.52 13.11 -0.63
CA ALA A 1022 -28.97 11.76 -0.64
C ALA A 1022 -29.08 11.18 -2.06
N SER A 1023 -28.04 10.52 -2.55
CA SER A 1023 -28.10 9.86 -3.86
C SER A 1023 -27.38 8.52 -3.87
N MET A 1024 -27.88 7.59 -4.66
CA MET A 1024 -27.30 6.27 -4.86
C MET A 1024 -27.33 5.94 -6.35
N GLN A 1025 -26.17 5.54 -6.91
CA GLN A 1025 -26.00 5.23 -8.35
C GLN A 1025 -26.45 6.35 -9.32
N MET A 1026 -26.42 7.60 -8.87
CA MET A 1026 -26.85 8.79 -9.62
C MET A 1026 -25.74 9.84 -9.68
N ASP A 1027 -24.48 9.42 -9.67
CA ASP A 1027 -23.34 10.34 -9.76
C ASP A 1027 -23.44 11.21 -11.05
N PRO A 1028 -23.15 12.52 -10.99
CA PRO A 1028 -22.60 13.28 -9.86
C PRO A 1028 -23.63 14.09 -9.06
N VAL A 1029 -24.90 13.64 -8.95
CA VAL A 1029 -26.00 14.42 -8.30
C VAL A 1029 -25.60 15.05 -6.97
N MET A 1030 -24.92 14.31 -6.08
CA MET A 1030 -24.46 14.86 -4.80
C MET A 1030 -23.48 16.03 -4.98
N SER A 1031 -22.41 15.85 -5.77
CA SER A 1031 -21.40 16.90 -5.96
C SER A 1031 -21.96 18.11 -6.69
N GLN A 1032 -22.88 17.88 -7.62
CA GLN A 1032 -23.58 18.93 -8.35
C GLN A 1032 -24.47 19.74 -7.40
N SER A 1033 -25.27 19.05 -6.59
CA SER A 1033 -26.14 19.68 -5.59
C SER A 1033 -25.33 20.46 -4.55
N ALA A 1034 -24.20 19.93 -4.09
CA ALA A 1034 -23.33 20.63 -3.15
C ALA A 1034 -22.80 21.96 -3.72
N GLU A 1035 -22.38 21.99 -4.99
CA GLU A 1035 -21.94 23.23 -5.64
C GLU A 1035 -23.10 24.18 -5.92
N LEU A 1036 -24.29 23.69 -6.29
CA LEU A 1036 -25.48 24.52 -6.48
C LEU A 1036 -25.95 25.15 -5.16
N MET A 1037 -25.97 24.37 -4.07
CA MET A 1037 -26.27 24.85 -2.71
C MET A 1037 -25.29 25.94 -2.27
N ARG A 1038 -23.99 25.70 -2.46
CA ARG A 1038 -22.93 26.65 -2.11
C ARG A 1038 -23.01 27.98 -2.85
N ARG A 1039 -23.76 28.03 -3.95
CA ARG A 1039 -23.85 29.19 -4.84
C ARG A 1039 -25.26 29.77 -4.90
N GLY A 1040 -26.19 29.28 -4.08
CA GLY A 1040 -27.57 29.73 -4.05
C GLY A 1040 -28.30 29.51 -5.38
N LYS A 1041 -28.01 28.39 -6.07
CA LYS A 1041 -28.64 27.99 -7.35
C LYS A 1041 -29.25 26.60 -7.32
N MET A 1042 -29.41 26.02 -6.14
CA MET A 1042 -30.17 24.78 -6.01
C MET A 1042 -31.63 25.03 -6.41
N PRO A 1043 -32.23 24.23 -7.32
CA PRO A 1043 -33.63 24.38 -7.67
C PRO A 1043 -34.53 24.13 -6.45
N GLY A 1044 -35.69 24.77 -6.44
CA GLY A 1044 -36.67 24.60 -5.37
C GLY A 1044 -37.32 23.21 -5.41
N MET A 1045 -37.96 22.83 -4.30
CA MET A 1045 -38.74 21.58 -4.22
C MET A 1045 -39.85 21.52 -5.27
N GLY A 1046 -40.50 22.65 -5.59
CA GLY A 1046 -41.51 22.75 -6.64
C GLY A 1046 -40.99 22.43 -8.05
N GLU A 1047 -39.75 22.78 -8.35
CA GLU A 1047 -39.09 22.49 -9.63
C GLU A 1047 -38.67 21.02 -9.73
N LEU A 1048 -38.11 20.48 -8.65
CA LEU A 1048 -37.70 19.07 -8.59
C LEU A 1048 -38.90 18.11 -8.78
N ARG A 1049 -40.08 18.45 -8.24
CA ARG A 1049 -41.31 17.68 -8.49
C ARG A 1049 -41.75 17.69 -9.95
N LYS A 1050 -41.44 18.76 -10.70
CA LYS A 1050 -41.70 18.84 -12.14
C LYS A 1050 -40.68 18.06 -12.96
N GLY A 1051 -39.74 17.37 -12.31
CA GLY A 1051 -38.75 16.52 -12.96
C GLY A 1051 -37.48 17.24 -13.39
N VAL A 1052 -37.20 18.44 -12.87
CA VAL A 1052 -35.91 19.11 -13.10
C VAL A 1052 -34.77 18.22 -12.60
N ASP A 1053 -33.81 17.96 -13.47
CA ASP A 1053 -32.59 17.25 -13.15
C ASP A 1053 -31.49 18.25 -12.80
N VAL A 1054 -30.96 18.15 -11.57
CA VAL A 1054 -29.90 19.04 -11.08
C VAL A 1054 -28.61 18.96 -11.92
N ARG A 1055 -28.40 17.86 -12.66
CA ARG A 1055 -27.24 17.65 -13.54
C ARG A 1055 -27.27 18.55 -14.77
N ASP A 1056 -28.45 18.99 -15.18
CA ASP A 1056 -28.64 19.86 -16.34
C ASP A 1056 -28.51 21.35 -15.99
N ILE A 1057 -28.41 21.68 -14.69
CA ILE A 1057 -28.29 23.06 -14.21
C ILE A 1057 -26.81 23.48 -14.24
N GLY A 1058 -26.51 24.54 -15.00
CA GLY A 1058 -25.16 25.12 -15.00
C GLY A 1058 -24.74 25.67 -13.64
N VAL A 1059 -23.49 25.43 -13.24
CA VAL A 1059 -22.95 25.97 -11.98
C VAL A 1059 -22.43 27.40 -12.21
N PRO A 1060 -22.93 28.43 -11.51
CA PRO A 1060 -22.49 29.82 -11.70
C PRO A 1060 -21.08 30.07 -11.13
N GLY A 1061 -20.46 31.20 -11.50
CA GLY A 1061 -19.11 31.56 -11.03
C GLY A 1061 -19.03 32.11 -9.60
N GLU A 1062 -20.07 32.78 -9.11
CA GLU A 1062 -20.09 33.38 -7.76
C GLU A 1062 -20.48 32.37 -6.67
N VAL A 1063 -19.96 32.58 -5.45
CA VAL A 1063 -20.31 31.84 -4.23
C VAL A 1063 -21.20 32.73 -3.38
N LYS A 1064 -22.34 32.18 -2.93
CA LYS A 1064 -23.35 32.91 -2.16
C LYS A 1064 -23.70 32.08 -0.93
N MET A 1065 -22.81 32.09 0.07
CA MET A 1065 -23.06 31.54 1.40
C MET A 1065 -22.47 32.46 2.44
#